data_AF-A0A9Q9RNS1-F1
#
_entry.id   AF-A0A9Q9RNS1-F1
#
_cell.length_a   1.000
_cell.length_b   1.000
_cell.length_c   1.000
_cell.angle_alpha   90.00
_cell.angle_beta   90.00
_cell.angle_gamma   90.00
#
_symmetry.space_group_name_H-M   'P 1'
#
loop_
_entity.id
_entity.type
_entity.pdbx_description
1 polymer ?
#
loop_
_entity_poly.entity_id
_entity_poly.type
_entity_poly.pdbx_seq_one_letter_code
_entity_poly.pdbx_strand_id
1 'polypeptide(L)'
;MECLKLSLESVASLHAMNEAELRALVGKGNSSDTDSEEGLRIHIYASYLLFEMCSSDNVLEEAILLTKRKIVDSLPDKRALNEWLDILTALLVMLHHSQQITGQIAETSRRDAMLNDIDLRVRLLKNQAAVSMMRFEQSHIMDDLNLAIAIVERLIPVTDLSKSSRLQNNLGVMLHKRYQKTEAIKDLSRAIDAIRIAISLTPDDSPDLAGRLNNLGLWLSTRFERSDIVEDLDYAVEAAKKAVVLTPEGHQHYAGYLNNLANSHGKRFQRTSTIDDIDRAIEASTRAVKSTSQKHPGFLNSLGVWLCARFEASGELMDLDHSIEAARLAVAITSPSHSDHSVFLDTLGTSLSKKFERTDSVKDLNEALSIFTQCLEVTPSHTQDFASTLNNLGICHGMRFERTGSIADLDHAIERTHESVFSTPQGHPKLPNRLNSLGNQLRARFQRTGAMQDLKHAIDAAEKAMKIAARTHPHYPTYLSSLANKLVLRFERTGKIQNLDRAIELVEEAIQGPLVSHDNVAAYYNNLGSSLRTRYEEVGRESDIARAIEACNKAVGLTAKDHPDVYSYLNNLGNAFGSRFSKTDSLDDLDRCIKNITKAVEAISQDHPDRSIMINNLGNWLDKRFEVTKAASDRYSQIHWFLEAWNSKTGAPSQRIRAAGSAAYVYIQREEWDKASTLLREAVFLLPKVSPRFLSHTDKQSLLSSLSGLTSMAAAAALSANKGPYEALRLLELGRGLISGFVMDVRTDISELKVEYPDLAKKFDRLGDEMGHLQSGIGVSTKEDDLETWQRKQERLRKADEEFDKLLGEVRGRIGFETFLLPPTEAELLAAATPEPIVAINVSFYRCDAFIIESTGIRTIELPDLSQRRLRVWASFPSARSELASRLEWLWDALSQPCLSSLGLTSPVLDDNWPHIWWTPTDALSCIPIHAAGRYGEGSTETVLDRTMSSYALTIKSLLHGRKRDIASDREPERRSALLVAMRNTPGSGNLLYAEDEVKLVKQMCPRLDLKPRTPRPSKEGVLTSLETCKVFHFAGHGRLNSMEPSKSCLCLEDWKTNPLTVQDIRGKNLESTQPFLAYLSACRTGTNMESRLSDEGIHLVGAFHLTGFRHVIGTLWEASDRHCVDVAEVFYGTLRDEGMTDMSVCKGLHQALRQLRDKGRAKSKGIRDITAVSEEEDKPDLGNTDWMPYIHFGC
;
A
#
# COMPACT_ATOMS: atom_id res chain seq x y z
N MET A 1 27.96 66.10 4.41
CA MET A 1 27.46 67.25 3.64
C MET A 1 25.92 67.30 3.63
N GLU A 2 25.22 66.35 2.98
CA GLU A 2 23.74 66.34 2.93
C GLU A 2 23.09 66.30 4.31
N CYS A 3 23.64 65.52 5.26
CA CYS A 3 23.13 65.45 6.64
C CYS A 3 23.21 66.79 7.40
N LEU A 4 24.19 67.65 7.07
CA LEU A 4 24.34 68.96 7.70
C LEU A 4 23.55 70.06 6.96
N LYS A 5 22.95 69.76 5.80
CA LYS A 5 22.22 70.71 4.93
C LYS A 5 23.00 71.99 4.65
N LEU A 6 24.30 71.88 4.37
CA LEU A 6 25.12 73.03 3.96
C LEU A 6 24.86 73.38 2.48
N SER A 7 24.88 74.67 2.14
CA SER A 7 24.80 75.11 0.75
C SER A 7 26.05 74.68 -0.03
N LEU A 8 25.92 74.45 -1.33
CA LEU A 8 27.03 74.07 -2.22
C LEU A 8 28.13 75.15 -2.25
N GLU A 9 27.76 76.43 -2.12
CA GLU A 9 28.71 77.55 -2.03
C GLU A 9 29.56 77.49 -0.76
N SER A 10 28.94 77.25 0.41
CA SER A 10 29.65 77.13 1.68
C SER A 10 30.61 75.93 1.68
N VAL A 11 30.22 74.83 1.06
CA VAL A 11 31.07 73.63 0.91
C VAL A 11 32.25 73.91 -0.02
N ALA A 12 32.02 74.52 -1.18
CA ALA A 12 33.08 74.87 -2.13
C ALA A 12 34.10 75.83 -1.50
N SER A 13 33.64 76.80 -0.72
CA SER A 13 34.52 77.73 0.01
C SER A 13 35.38 77.02 1.06
N LEU A 14 34.84 76.04 1.78
CA LEU A 14 35.59 75.29 2.81
C LEU A 14 36.63 74.35 2.21
N HIS A 15 36.32 73.71 1.08
CA HIS A 15 37.28 72.84 0.37
C HIS A 15 38.40 73.61 -0.32
N ALA A 16 38.21 74.90 -0.61
CA ALA A 16 39.26 75.75 -1.16
C ALA A 16 40.28 76.24 -0.11
N MET A 17 39.99 76.06 1.19
CA MET A 17 40.87 76.49 2.28
C MET A 17 42.00 75.49 2.53
N ASN A 18 43.19 76.01 2.84
CA ASN A 18 44.30 75.19 3.29
C ASN A 18 44.24 74.87 4.80
N GLU A 19 45.09 73.96 5.27
CA GLU A 19 45.11 73.51 6.67
C GLU A 19 45.26 74.65 7.68
N ALA A 20 46.07 75.67 7.37
CA ALA A 20 46.27 76.83 8.25
C ALA A 20 45.04 77.74 8.30
N GLU A 21 44.35 77.92 7.17
CA GLU A 21 43.10 78.69 7.06
C GLU A 21 41.95 77.99 7.79
N LEU A 22 41.83 76.67 7.65
CA LEU A 22 40.86 75.87 8.38
C LEU A 22 41.15 75.87 9.90
N ARG A 23 42.42 75.81 10.32
CA ARG A 23 42.80 75.96 11.74
C ARG A 23 42.40 77.32 12.28
N ALA A 24 42.63 78.39 11.52
CA ALA A 24 42.25 79.73 11.92
C ALA A 24 40.72 79.89 12.01
N LEU A 25 39.97 79.25 11.12
CA LEU A 25 38.51 79.25 11.13
C LEU A 25 37.95 78.56 12.38
N VAL A 26 38.49 77.39 12.74
CA VAL A 26 38.09 76.64 13.94
C VAL A 26 38.57 77.33 15.23
N GLY A 27 39.76 77.96 15.20
CA GLY A 27 40.45 78.51 16.36
C GLY A 27 40.17 79.98 16.72
N LYS A 28 39.65 80.82 15.81
CA LYS A 28 39.31 82.22 16.16
C LYS A 28 38.13 82.25 17.13
N GLY A 29 38.42 82.68 18.37
CA GLY A 29 37.43 83.08 19.36
C GLY A 29 36.92 84.49 19.04
N ASN A 30 35.59 84.65 19.00
CA ASN A 30 34.84 85.91 18.95
C ASN A 30 34.87 86.70 17.62
N SER A 31 34.23 86.15 16.57
CA SER A 31 33.60 86.97 15.53
C SER A 31 32.09 86.74 15.55
N SER A 32 31.29 87.82 15.51
CA SER A 32 29.83 87.81 15.73
C SER A 32 28.98 86.99 14.74
N ASP A 33 29.57 86.41 13.68
CA ASP A 33 28.85 85.56 12.71
C ASP A 33 28.78 84.06 13.11
N THR A 34 29.44 83.62 14.18
CA THR A 34 29.58 82.18 14.53
C THR A 34 28.49 81.60 15.43
N ASP A 35 27.52 82.38 15.90
CA ASP A 35 26.46 81.89 16.80
C ASP A 35 25.20 81.37 16.08
N SER A 36 25.16 81.50 14.74
CA SER A 36 24.10 80.94 13.90
C SER A 36 24.20 79.41 13.78
N GLU A 37 23.05 78.75 13.57
CA GLU A 37 23.02 77.28 13.36
C GLU A 37 23.81 76.87 12.10
N GLU A 38 23.81 77.70 11.06
CA GLU A 38 24.60 77.49 9.85
C GLU A 38 26.11 77.67 10.12
N GLY A 39 26.51 78.65 10.93
CA GLY A 39 27.90 78.84 11.37
C GLY A 39 28.45 77.66 12.18
N LEU A 40 27.60 77.00 12.98
CA LEU A 40 27.96 75.78 13.70
C LEU A 40 28.08 74.57 12.77
N ARG A 41 27.20 74.43 11.78
CA ARG A 41 27.30 73.36 10.77
C ARG A 41 28.57 73.52 9.93
N ILE A 42 28.94 74.75 9.60
CA ILE A 42 30.20 75.10 8.94
C ILE A 42 31.39 74.72 9.83
N HIS A 43 31.35 75.04 11.13
CA HIS A 43 32.40 74.62 12.07
C HIS A 43 32.55 73.10 12.19
N ILE A 44 31.43 72.36 12.29
CA ILE A 44 31.45 70.89 12.36
C ILE A 44 32.09 70.31 11.10
N TYR A 45 31.73 70.83 9.91
CA TYR A 45 32.27 70.34 8.65
C TYR A 45 33.73 70.77 8.43
N ALA A 46 34.11 71.98 8.84
CA ALA A 46 35.50 72.44 8.81
C ALA A 46 36.42 71.60 9.71
N SER A 47 35.96 71.23 10.91
CA SER A 47 36.68 70.33 11.81
C SER A 47 36.86 68.93 11.20
N TYR A 48 35.89 68.45 10.42
CA TYR A 48 36.02 67.21 9.64
C TYR A 48 37.02 67.33 8.48
N LEU A 49 37.05 68.43 7.75
CA LEU A 49 38.05 68.64 6.68
C LEU A 49 39.46 68.81 7.25
N LEU A 50 39.60 69.49 8.39
CA LEU A 50 40.86 69.59 9.11
C LEU A 50 41.40 68.20 9.51
N PHE A 51 40.51 67.29 9.90
CA PHE A 51 40.83 65.91 10.22
C PHE A 51 41.34 65.14 8.99
N GLU A 52 40.68 65.25 7.84
CA GLU A 52 41.13 64.61 6.59
C GLU A 52 42.54 65.07 6.17
N MET A 53 42.92 66.30 6.51
CA MET A 53 44.21 66.90 6.12
C MET A 53 45.34 66.70 7.14
N CYS A 54 45.04 66.52 8.44
CA CYS A 54 46.05 66.48 9.51
C CYS A 54 46.47 65.05 9.89
N SER A 55 47.77 64.84 10.12
CA SER A 55 48.35 63.57 10.61
C SER A 55 48.69 63.58 12.11
N SER A 56 48.25 64.59 12.88
CA SER A 56 48.63 64.80 14.29
C SER A 56 47.42 64.78 15.25
N ASP A 57 47.46 63.86 16.23
CA ASP A 57 46.37 63.56 17.17
C ASP A 57 45.94 64.74 18.06
N ASN A 58 46.89 65.61 18.45
CA ASN A 58 46.63 66.69 19.40
C ASN A 58 45.74 67.80 18.81
N VAL A 59 45.77 68.01 17.49
CA VAL A 59 45.04 69.11 16.83
C VAL A 59 43.56 68.78 16.67
N LEU A 60 43.24 67.50 16.47
CA LEU A 60 41.86 67.02 16.31
C LEU A 60 41.08 67.09 17.63
N GLU A 61 41.71 66.65 18.71
CA GLU A 61 41.10 66.63 20.05
C GLU A 61 40.78 68.07 20.51
N GLU A 62 41.69 69.01 20.25
CA GLU A 62 41.51 70.43 20.54
C GLU A 62 40.38 71.05 19.70
N ALA A 63 40.31 70.74 18.39
CA ALA A 63 39.24 71.23 17.50
C ALA A 63 37.84 70.70 17.89
N ILE A 64 37.73 69.44 18.28
CA ILE A 64 36.47 68.82 18.74
C ILE A 64 36.03 69.42 20.07
N LEU A 65 36.96 69.61 21.02
CA LEU A 65 36.68 70.23 22.31
C LEU A 65 36.21 71.69 22.16
N LEU A 66 36.86 72.47 21.30
CA LEU A 66 36.48 73.85 21.01
C LEU A 66 35.10 73.93 20.34
N THR A 67 34.81 73.03 19.39
CA THR A 67 33.50 72.97 18.71
C THR A 67 32.39 72.54 19.68
N LYS A 68 32.65 71.56 20.55
CA LYS A 68 31.72 71.10 21.57
C LYS A 68 31.40 72.18 22.59
N ARG A 69 32.43 72.91 23.05
CA ARG A 69 32.25 74.01 24.00
C ARG A 69 31.40 75.14 23.39
N LYS A 70 31.62 75.50 22.12
CA LYS A 70 30.78 76.48 21.38
C LYS A 70 29.32 76.03 21.22
N ILE A 71 29.06 74.75 20.95
CA ILE A 71 27.68 74.23 20.84
C ILE A 71 26.96 74.31 22.19
N VAL A 72 27.67 73.98 23.28
CA VAL A 72 27.15 74.01 24.65
C VAL A 72 26.91 75.44 25.15
N ASP A 73 27.76 76.40 24.77
CA ASP A 73 27.66 77.80 25.20
C ASP A 73 26.58 78.60 24.45
N SER A 74 26.03 78.08 23.34
CA SER A 74 24.92 78.71 22.59
C SER A 74 23.54 78.11 22.98
N LEU A 75 22.52 78.97 23.15
CA LEU A 75 21.12 78.73 23.62
C LEU A 75 20.43 77.37 23.24
N PRO A 76 19.36 76.93 23.96
CA PRO A 76 19.09 75.53 24.30
C PRO A 76 18.55 74.59 23.20
N ASP A 77 18.18 75.07 22.01
CA ASP A 77 17.46 74.25 21.02
C ASP A 77 18.36 73.74 19.89
N LYS A 78 19.47 73.09 20.26
CA LYS A 78 20.47 72.49 19.33
C LYS A 78 20.77 71.02 19.65
N ARG A 79 19.80 70.30 20.22
CA ARG A 79 19.92 68.89 20.65
C ARG A 79 20.34 67.95 19.52
N ALA A 80 19.80 68.17 18.31
CA ALA A 80 20.15 67.42 17.12
C ALA A 80 21.61 67.65 16.68
N LEU A 81 22.14 68.88 16.79
CA LEU A 81 23.54 69.18 16.48
C LEU A 81 24.51 68.53 17.46
N ASN A 82 24.13 68.45 18.75
CA ASN A 82 24.96 67.79 19.77
C ASN A 82 24.98 66.26 19.57
N GLU A 83 23.85 65.66 19.19
CA GLU A 83 23.80 64.24 18.77
C GLU A 83 24.65 64.00 17.51
N TRP A 84 24.63 64.90 16.53
CA TRP A 84 25.50 64.80 15.35
C TRP A 84 26.98 64.95 15.69
N LEU A 85 27.34 65.82 16.64
CA LEU A 85 28.72 65.95 17.11
C LEU A 85 29.17 64.69 17.86
N ASP A 86 28.31 64.09 18.68
CA ASP A 86 28.62 62.83 19.37
C ASP A 86 28.72 61.65 18.38
N ILE A 87 27.89 61.63 17.33
CA ILE A 87 28.01 60.66 16.21
C ILE A 87 29.31 60.89 15.42
N LEU A 88 29.66 62.14 15.11
CA LEU A 88 30.90 62.48 14.40
C LEU A 88 32.13 62.14 15.25
N THR A 89 32.08 62.41 16.55
CA THR A 89 33.14 62.04 17.51
C THR A 89 33.27 60.52 17.58
N ALA A 90 32.17 59.77 17.63
CA ALA A 90 32.19 58.31 17.62
C ALA A 90 32.72 57.73 16.29
N LEU A 91 32.33 58.31 15.14
CA LEU A 91 32.82 57.90 13.82
C LEU A 91 34.31 58.22 13.64
N LEU A 92 34.77 59.38 14.10
CA LEU A 92 36.17 59.80 14.05
C LEU A 92 37.04 58.94 14.97
N VAL A 93 36.55 58.61 16.18
CA VAL A 93 37.22 57.67 17.08
C VAL A 93 37.28 56.26 16.48
N MET A 94 36.22 55.80 15.79
CA MET A 94 36.21 54.49 15.11
C MET A 94 37.10 54.44 13.87
N LEU A 95 37.12 55.48 13.03
CA LEU A 95 38.01 55.58 11.86
C LEU A 95 39.49 55.66 12.30
N HIS A 96 39.76 56.45 13.34
CA HIS A 96 41.09 56.57 13.93
C HIS A 96 41.56 55.25 14.58
N HIS A 97 40.66 54.51 15.26
CA HIS A 97 40.97 53.15 15.74
C HIS A 97 41.21 52.16 14.60
N SER A 98 40.55 52.31 13.45
CA SER A 98 40.80 51.44 12.29
C SER A 98 42.17 51.71 11.64
N GLN A 99 42.67 52.95 11.67
CA GLN A 99 43.99 53.33 11.16
C GLN A 99 45.13 52.98 12.15
N GLN A 100 44.89 53.00 13.46
CA GLN A 100 45.86 52.54 14.47
C GLN A 100 45.94 51.01 14.64
N ILE A 101 44.97 50.22 14.16
CA ILE A 101 45.08 48.74 14.13
C ILE A 101 46.22 48.25 13.21
N THR A 102 46.75 49.11 12.34
CA THR A 102 47.96 48.85 11.54
C THR A 102 49.28 49.37 12.14
N GLY A 103 49.32 49.97 13.33
CA GLY A 103 50.57 50.56 13.84
C GLY A 103 50.63 50.87 15.34
N GLN A 104 51.05 49.87 16.11
CA GLN A 104 51.75 49.90 17.40
C GLN A 104 51.20 50.67 18.63
N ILE A 105 51.11 49.85 19.68
CA ILE A 105 50.80 50.08 21.08
C ILE A 105 51.86 50.96 21.76
N ALA A 106 51.46 52.09 22.35
CA ALA A 106 51.97 52.58 23.63
C ALA A 106 51.15 53.80 24.11
N GLU A 107 50.21 53.59 25.03
CA GLU A 107 49.94 54.45 26.20
C GLU A 107 48.71 53.93 26.96
N THR A 108 48.98 53.10 27.97
CA THR A 108 47.98 52.36 28.75
C THR A 108 47.32 53.20 29.85
N SER A 109 47.85 54.37 30.21
CA SER A 109 47.41 55.08 31.43
C SER A 109 46.19 55.99 31.27
N ARG A 110 45.89 56.52 30.07
CA ARG A 110 44.65 57.30 29.82
C ARG A 110 43.46 56.41 29.46
N ARG A 111 43.70 55.23 28.88
CA ARG A 111 42.67 54.23 28.57
C ARG A 111 42.00 53.71 29.84
N ASP A 112 42.77 53.51 30.91
CA ASP A 112 42.26 53.05 32.22
C ASP A 112 41.42 54.10 32.94
N ALA A 113 41.68 55.40 32.74
CA ALA A 113 40.86 56.48 33.30
C ALA A 113 39.49 56.60 32.61
N MET A 114 39.43 56.38 31.29
CA MET A 114 38.19 56.36 30.51
C MET A 114 37.39 55.06 30.68
N LEU A 115 38.07 53.93 30.92
CA LEU A 115 37.47 52.61 31.20
C LEU A 115 36.90 52.46 32.62
N ASN A 116 37.25 53.36 33.54
CA ASN A 116 36.71 53.41 34.90
C ASN A 116 35.40 54.21 35.01
N ASP A 117 34.98 54.92 33.96
CA ASP A 117 33.62 55.45 33.86
C ASP A 117 32.68 54.30 33.45
N ILE A 118 32.09 53.67 34.47
CA ILE A 118 31.12 52.58 34.32
C ILE A 118 29.97 52.99 33.39
N ASP A 119 29.54 54.25 33.42
CA ASP A 119 28.41 54.72 32.61
C ASP A 119 28.81 54.88 31.14
N LEU A 120 30.02 55.39 30.85
CA LEU A 120 30.56 55.44 29.49
C LEU A 120 30.78 54.03 28.90
N ARG A 121 31.31 53.10 29.71
CA ARG A 121 31.52 51.71 29.30
C ARG A 121 30.21 50.98 29.00
N VAL A 122 29.18 51.21 29.82
CA VAL A 122 27.83 50.69 29.58
C VAL A 122 27.23 51.24 28.28
N ARG A 123 27.41 52.54 27.98
CA ARG A 123 26.93 53.15 26.73
C ARG A 123 27.64 52.57 25.49
N LEU A 124 28.97 52.44 25.54
CA LEU A 124 29.76 51.87 24.44
C LEU A 124 29.37 50.42 24.13
N LEU A 125 29.24 49.58 25.16
CA LEU A 125 28.82 48.19 25.00
C LEU A 125 27.39 48.08 24.48
N LYS A 126 26.46 48.94 24.92
CA LYS A 126 25.10 48.99 24.37
C LYS A 126 25.09 49.31 22.87
N ASN A 127 25.88 50.30 22.46
CA ASN A 127 26.01 50.66 21.05
C ASN A 127 26.66 49.52 20.25
N GLN A 128 27.67 48.85 20.80
CA GLN A 128 28.31 47.69 20.17
C GLN A 128 27.33 46.52 19.99
N ALA A 129 26.50 46.23 21.00
CA ALA A 129 25.46 45.20 20.88
C ALA A 129 24.43 45.56 19.81
N ALA A 130 24.01 46.82 19.73
CA ALA A 130 23.09 47.31 18.71
C ALA A 130 23.68 47.24 17.29
N VAL A 131 24.96 47.61 17.12
CA VAL A 131 25.67 47.52 15.83
C VAL A 131 25.87 46.06 15.43
N SER A 132 26.22 45.17 16.36
CA SER A 132 26.35 43.74 16.09
C SER A 132 25.00 43.15 15.66
N MET A 133 23.92 43.54 16.32
CA MET A 133 22.57 43.14 15.93
C MET A 133 22.18 43.66 14.54
N MET A 134 22.50 44.93 14.22
CA MET A 134 22.26 45.50 12.90
C MET A 134 23.06 44.80 11.80
N ARG A 135 24.33 44.47 12.07
CA ARG A 135 25.17 43.67 11.15
C ARG A 135 24.59 42.28 10.95
N PHE A 136 24.09 41.63 12.00
CA PHE A 136 23.38 40.37 11.87
C PHE A 136 22.10 40.50 11.03
N GLU A 137 21.34 41.58 11.18
CA GLU A 137 20.14 41.81 10.37
C GLU A 137 20.44 42.03 8.88
N GLN A 138 21.62 42.58 8.56
CA GLN A 138 22.07 42.78 7.18
C GLN A 138 22.77 41.56 6.57
N SER A 139 23.57 40.83 7.36
CA SER A 139 24.47 39.77 6.87
C SER A 139 24.03 38.36 7.22
N HIS A 140 23.12 38.20 8.20
CA HIS A 140 22.72 36.94 8.81
C HIS A 140 23.87 36.09 9.38
N ILE A 141 25.04 36.70 9.67
CA ILE A 141 26.20 36.02 10.25
C ILE A 141 25.96 35.74 11.73
N MET A 142 25.98 34.45 12.12
CA MET A 142 25.66 34.01 13.48
C MET A 142 26.62 34.55 14.56
N ASP A 143 27.88 34.85 14.20
CA ASP A 143 28.87 35.39 15.14
C ASP A 143 28.50 36.79 15.64
N ASP A 144 27.91 37.63 14.79
CA ASP A 144 27.42 38.96 15.17
C ASP A 144 26.25 38.87 16.15
N LEU A 145 25.34 37.91 15.96
CA LEU A 145 24.24 37.65 16.90
C LEU A 145 24.75 37.10 18.23
N ASN A 146 25.70 36.17 18.19
CA ASN A 146 26.32 35.60 19.39
C ASN A 146 27.08 36.67 20.18
N LEU A 147 27.79 37.56 19.49
CA LEU A 147 28.48 38.70 20.10
C LEU A 147 27.49 39.68 20.75
N ALA A 148 26.38 40.01 20.07
CA ALA A 148 25.33 40.86 20.62
C ALA A 148 24.74 40.27 21.91
N ILE A 149 24.40 38.97 21.91
CA ILE A 149 23.89 38.24 23.07
C ILE A 149 24.91 38.30 24.23
N ALA A 150 26.18 37.99 23.97
CA ALA A 150 27.22 37.98 25.00
C ALA A 150 27.45 39.37 25.62
N ILE A 151 27.34 40.44 24.82
CA ILE A 151 27.47 41.82 25.33
C ILE A 151 26.27 42.19 26.21
N VAL A 152 25.04 41.88 25.78
CA VAL A 152 23.83 42.17 26.56
C VAL A 152 23.82 41.40 27.89
N GLU A 153 24.23 40.13 27.89
CA GLU A 153 24.35 39.32 29.11
C GLU A 153 25.34 39.92 30.12
N ARG A 154 26.45 40.50 29.64
CA ARG A 154 27.43 41.19 30.49
C ARG A 154 26.93 42.53 31.04
N LEU A 155 25.97 43.16 30.37
CA LEU A 155 25.42 44.47 30.76
C LEU A 155 24.29 44.37 31.79
N ILE A 156 23.54 43.28 31.81
CA ILE A 156 22.40 43.08 32.71
C ILE A 156 22.78 43.25 34.21
N PRO A 157 23.90 42.67 34.73
CA PRO A 157 24.23 42.76 36.16
C PRO A 157 24.70 44.14 36.63
N VAL A 158 25.11 45.02 35.71
CA VAL A 158 25.79 46.30 36.00
C VAL A 158 24.93 47.53 35.71
N THR A 159 23.64 47.35 35.45
CA THR A 159 22.70 48.44 35.11
C THR A 159 21.55 48.54 36.10
N ASP A 160 20.95 49.73 36.22
CA ASP A 160 19.77 49.95 37.06
C ASP A 160 18.56 49.10 36.62
N LEU A 161 17.60 48.88 37.53
CA LEU A 161 16.43 48.01 37.33
C LEU A 161 15.62 48.37 36.07
N SER A 162 15.44 49.65 35.78
CA SER A 162 14.67 50.13 34.62
C SER A 162 15.37 49.82 33.29
N LYS A 163 16.69 49.99 33.24
CA LYS A 163 17.52 49.67 32.07
C LYS A 163 17.70 48.15 31.93
N SER A 164 17.77 47.43 33.05
CA SER A 164 17.82 45.96 33.10
C SER A 164 16.56 45.35 32.48
N SER A 165 15.38 45.91 32.78
CA SER A 165 14.10 45.53 32.18
C SER A 165 14.12 45.55 30.63
N ARG A 166 14.65 46.61 30.01
CA ARG A 166 14.79 46.71 28.54
C ARG A 166 15.86 45.76 27.98
N LEU A 167 16.99 45.62 28.66
CA LEU A 167 18.06 44.71 28.26
C LEU A 167 17.60 43.25 28.29
N GLN A 168 16.80 42.86 29.27
CA GLN A 168 16.21 41.53 29.38
C GLN A 168 15.22 41.24 28.24
N ASN A 169 14.37 42.20 27.85
CA ASN A 169 13.54 42.06 26.66
C ASN A 169 14.38 41.89 25.39
N ASN A 170 15.41 42.71 25.22
CA ASN A 170 16.29 42.64 24.04
C ASN A 170 17.06 41.31 23.99
N LEU A 171 17.55 40.83 25.13
CA LEU A 171 18.16 39.51 25.26
C LEU A 171 17.17 38.42 24.84
N GLY A 172 15.93 38.48 25.31
CA GLY A 172 14.86 37.57 24.90
C GLY A 172 14.65 37.56 23.38
N VAL A 173 14.56 38.73 22.75
CA VAL A 173 14.39 38.85 21.29
C VAL A 173 15.59 38.27 20.53
N MET A 174 16.81 38.55 20.98
CA MET A 174 18.03 38.01 20.36
C MET A 174 18.12 36.49 20.49
N LEU A 175 17.81 35.95 21.67
CA LEU A 175 17.77 34.50 21.92
C LEU A 175 16.68 33.81 21.08
N HIS A 176 15.51 34.43 20.94
CA HIS A 176 14.46 33.92 20.06
C HIS A 176 14.89 33.94 18.59
N LYS A 177 15.54 35.01 18.12
CA LYS A 177 16.12 35.07 16.76
C LYS A 177 17.19 34.02 16.54
N ARG A 178 18.00 33.72 17.56
CA ARG A 178 18.97 32.61 17.50
C ARG A 178 18.26 31.27 17.40
N TYR A 179 17.23 31.05 18.22
CA TYR A 179 16.37 29.87 18.13
C TYR A 179 15.75 29.70 16.73
N GLN A 180 15.26 30.77 16.10
CA GLN A 180 14.71 30.70 14.73
C GLN A 180 15.74 30.24 13.68
N LYS A 181 17.05 30.38 13.96
CA LYS A 181 18.13 29.94 13.06
C LYS A 181 18.72 28.58 13.45
N THR A 182 18.73 28.23 14.74
CA THR A 182 19.39 27.01 15.25
C THR A 182 18.43 25.90 15.65
N GLU A 183 17.14 26.23 15.81
CA GLU A 183 16.08 25.39 16.41
C GLU A 183 16.42 24.85 17.82
N ALA A 184 17.41 25.42 18.50
CA ALA A 184 17.83 24.98 19.83
C ALA A 184 16.80 25.38 20.89
N ILE A 185 15.98 24.43 21.36
CA ILE A 185 14.92 24.66 22.38
C ILE A 185 15.46 25.38 23.63
N LYS A 186 16.72 25.15 24.01
CA LYS A 186 17.38 25.84 25.13
C LYS A 186 17.38 27.36 24.96
N ASP A 187 17.57 27.87 23.74
CA ASP A 187 17.55 29.30 23.49
C ASP A 187 16.13 29.88 23.59
N LEU A 188 15.12 29.13 23.17
CA LEU A 188 13.72 29.53 23.33
C LEU A 188 13.32 29.57 24.82
N SER A 189 13.71 28.58 25.61
CA SER A 189 13.49 28.59 27.06
C SER A 189 14.17 29.79 27.73
N ARG A 190 15.43 30.08 27.36
CA ARG A 190 16.14 31.25 27.89
C ARG A 190 15.50 32.57 27.45
N ALA A 191 14.95 32.63 26.24
CA ALA A 191 14.19 33.80 25.77
C ALA A 191 12.94 34.03 26.63
N ILE A 192 12.21 32.97 26.93
CA ILE A 192 11.03 32.99 27.81
C ILE A 192 11.40 33.43 29.23
N ASP A 193 12.52 32.94 29.77
CA ASP A 193 13.01 33.35 31.09
C ASP A 193 13.37 34.85 31.10
N ALA A 194 14.10 35.32 30.09
CA ALA A 194 14.49 36.71 29.96
C ALA A 194 13.27 37.66 29.84
N ILE A 195 12.25 37.30 29.04
CA ILE A 195 11.04 38.14 28.93
C ILE A 195 10.17 38.08 30.19
N ARG A 196 10.12 36.95 30.92
CA ARG A 196 9.43 36.86 32.22
C ARG A 196 10.08 37.81 33.24
N ILE A 197 11.41 37.84 33.29
CA ILE A 197 12.16 38.80 34.12
C ILE A 197 11.85 40.23 33.67
N ALA A 198 11.91 40.49 32.35
CA ALA A 198 11.61 41.81 31.79
C ALA A 198 10.20 42.30 32.18
N ILE A 199 9.18 41.42 32.14
CA ILE A 199 7.80 41.72 32.56
C ILE A 199 7.76 42.04 34.05
N SER A 200 8.40 41.23 34.91
CA SER A 200 8.42 41.47 36.36
C SER A 200 9.06 42.79 36.78
N LEU A 201 9.92 43.35 35.93
CA LEU A 201 10.61 44.63 36.13
C LEU A 201 9.91 45.80 35.40
N THR A 202 8.75 45.58 34.80
CA THR A 202 7.99 46.60 34.06
C THR A 202 6.79 47.04 34.88
N PRO A 203 6.63 48.34 35.19
CA PRO A 203 5.42 48.86 35.85
C PRO A 203 4.14 48.58 35.05
N ASP A 204 3.02 48.38 35.74
CA ASP A 204 1.72 48.04 35.13
C ASP A 204 1.17 49.13 34.19
N ASP A 205 1.55 50.39 34.40
CA ASP A 205 1.18 51.55 33.58
C ASP A 205 2.13 51.79 32.40
N SER A 206 3.16 50.95 32.23
CA SER A 206 4.15 51.12 31.18
C SER A 206 3.58 50.78 29.80
N PRO A 207 3.77 51.64 28.78
CA PRO A 207 3.35 51.33 27.40
C PRO A 207 4.10 50.12 26.80
N ASP A 208 5.25 49.74 27.36
CA ASP A 208 6.06 48.61 26.90
C ASP A 208 5.51 47.25 27.38
N LEU A 209 4.63 47.24 28.40
CA LEU A 209 4.16 46.00 29.04
C LEU A 209 3.34 45.13 28.08
N ALA A 210 2.43 45.74 27.31
CA ALA A 210 1.59 45.03 26.34
C ALA A 210 2.43 44.29 25.28
N GLY A 211 3.47 44.94 24.75
CA GLY A 211 4.37 44.32 23.76
C GLY A 211 5.18 43.15 24.33
N ARG A 212 5.64 43.26 25.59
CA ARG A 212 6.37 42.18 26.26
C ARG A 212 5.49 40.98 26.55
N LEU A 213 4.25 41.22 27.00
CA LEU A 213 3.24 40.17 27.21
C LEU A 213 2.88 39.46 25.91
N ASN A 214 2.76 40.19 24.81
CA ASN A 214 2.56 39.60 23.48
C ASN A 214 3.74 38.70 23.07
N ASN A 215 4.98 39.15 23.27
CA ASN A 215 6.17 38.34 22.97
C ASN A 215 6.22 37.07 23.84
N LEU A 216 5.89 37.18 25.13
CA LEU A 216 5.79 36.03 26.03
C LEU A 216 4.73 35.03 25.52
N GLY A 217 3.54 35.51 25.13
CA GLY A 217 2.49 34.66 24.60
C GLY A 217 2.90 33.91 23.32
N LEU A 218 3.56 34.60 22.39
CA LEU A 218 4.06 34.00 21.15
C LEU A 218 5.13 32.94 21.41
N TRP A 219 6.12 33.23 22.27
CA TRP A 219 7.23 32.32 22.53
C TRP A 219 6.81 31.10 23.33
N LEU A 220 5.90 31.24 24.30
CA LEU A 220 5.27 30.12 24.99
C LEU A 220 4.49 29.23 24.02
N SER A 221 3.71 29.82 23.12
CA SER A 221 3.01 29.08 22.06
C SER A 221 3.97 28.32 21.15
N THR A 222 5.12 28.93 20.80
CA THR A 222 6.16 28.31 19.96
C THR A 222 6.87 27.17 20.70
N ARG A 223 7.10 27.31 22.01
CA ARG A 223 7.71 26.26 22.82
C ARG A 223 6.78 25.07 22.94
N PHE A 224 5.50 25.31 23.19
CA PHE A 224 4.48 24.26 23.16
C PHE A 224 4.53 23.44 21.87
N GLU A 225 4.61 24.07 20.69
CA GLU A 225 4.68 23.33 19.41
C GLU A 225 5.89 22.41 19.26
N ARG A 226 6.98 22.68 19.99
CA ARG A 226 8.20 21.87 19.96
C ARG A 226 8.33 20.89 21.12
N SER A 227 7.72 21.16 22.27
CA SER A 227 7.89 20.36 23.50
C SER A 227 6.60 19.77 24.08
N ASP A 228 5.43 20.12 23.55
CA ASP A 228 4.09 19.68 24.00
C ASP A 228 3.81 19.94 25.51
N ILE A 229 4.35 21.03 26.06
CA ILE A 229 4.15 21.44 27.46
C ILE A 229 2.84 22.24 27.55
N VAL A 230 1.78 21.62 28.08
CA VAL A 230 0.41 22.19 28.06
C VAL A 230 0.31 23.49 28.86
N GLU A 231 1.03 23.60 29.97
CA GLU A 231 1.04 24.80 30.82
C GLU A 231 1.48 26.05 30.03
N ASP A 232 2.34 25.88 29.02
CA ASP A 232 2.77 27.00 28.18
C ASP A 232 1.62 27.59 27.37
N LEU A 233 0.64 26.79 26.94
CA LEU A 233 -0.54 27.31 26.23
C LEU A 233 -1.44 28.13 27.14
N ASP A 234 -1.66 27.69 28.37
CA ASP A 234 -2.48 28.44 29.32
C ASP A 234 -1.82 29.78 29.68
N TYR A 235 -0.52 29.78 29.93
CA TYR A 235 0.23 31.01 30.12
C TYR A 235 0.29 31.87 28.86
N ALA A 236 0.33 31.27 27.66
CA ALA A 236 0.34 32.01 26.41
C ALA A 236 -0.97 32.76 26.17
N VAL A 237 -2.11 32.07 26.36
CA VAL A 237 -3.44 32.65 26.27
C VAL A 237 -3.59 33.78 27.28
N GLU A 238 -3.17 33.58 28.53
CA GLU A 238 -3.26 34.60 29.58
C GLU A 238 -2.40 35.84 29.26
N ALA A 239 -1.16 35.64 28.79
CA ALA A 239 -0.28 36.74 28.39
C ALA A 239 -0.84 37.52 27.19
N ALA A 240 -1.34 36.82 26.17
CA ALA A 240 -1.94 37.44 24.99
C ALA A 240 -3.23 38.20 25.33
N LYS A 241 -4.08 37.66 26.22
CA LYS A 241 -5.28 38.35 26.72
C LYS A 241 -4.94 39.67 27.41
N LYS A 242 -3.96 39.64 28.32
CA LYS A 242 -3.51 40.87 29.01
C LYS A 242 -2.93 41.89 28.03
N ALA A 243 -2.16 41.45 27.03
CA ALA A 243 -1.64 42.34 26.00
C ALA A 243 -2.76 43.06 25.22
N VAL A 244 -3.84 42.35 24.85
CA VAL A 244 -5.00 42.94 24.17
C VAL A 244 -5.76 43.91 25.08
N VAL A 245 -5.98 43.56 26.37
CA VAL A 245 -6.70 44.43 27.32
C VAL A 245 -5.96 45.73 27.58
N LEU A 246 -4.62 45.70 27.64
CA LEU A 246 -3.78 46.88 27.87
C LEU A 246 -3.63 47.78 26.62
N THR A 247 -4.16 47.36 25.46
CA THR A 247 -3.96 48.06 24.19
C THR A 247 -5.29 48.65 23.70
N PRO A 248 -5.42 49.97 23.53
CA PRO A 248 -6.63 50.59 22.97
C PRO A 248 -6.92 50.15 21.53
N GLU A 249 -8.19 50.11 21.12
CA GLU A 249 -8.61 49.60 19.80
C GLU A 249 -8.00 50.36 18.61
N GLY A 250 -7.74 51.67 18.77
CA GLY A 250 -7.11 52.50 17.74
C GLY A 250 -5.58 52.38 17.64
N HIS A 251 -4.95 51.57 18.50
CA HIS A 251 -3.50 51.42 18.54
C HIS A 251 -2.98 50.53 17.40
N GLN A 252 -1.86 50.90 16.77
CA GLN A 252 -1.31 50.21 15.59
C GLN A 252 -1.04 48.71 15.78
N HIS A 253 -0.75 48.26 17.00
CA HIS A 253 -0.47 46.85 17.31
C HIS A 253 -1.69 46.07 17.80
N TYR A 254 -2.85 46.73 17.99
CA TYR A 254 -4.06 46.11 18.54
C TYR A 254 -4.51 44.89 17.73
N ALA A 255 -4.62 45.04 16.40
CA ALA A 255 -5.00 43.95 15.50
C ALA A 255 -3.98 42.80 15.51
N GLY A 256 -2.68 43.10 15.62
CA GLY A 256 -1.64 42.09 15.72
C GLY A 256 -1.71 41.29 17.03
N TYR A 257 -2.01 41.94 18.15
CA TYR A 257 -2.19 41.26 19.45
C TYR A 257 -3.45 40.40 19.47
N LEU A 258 -4.55 40.87 18.84
CA LEU A 258 -5.75 40.06 18.63
C LEU A 258 -5.46 38.80 17.81
N ASN A 259 -4.67 38.91 16.74
CA ASN A 259 -4.27 37.76 15.93
C ASN A 259 -3.43 36.74 16.71
N ASN A 260 -2.50 37.21 17.54
CA ASN A 260 -1.70 36.32 18.38
C ASN A 260 -2.54 35.65 19.47
N LEU A 261 -3.47 36.39 20.08
CA LEU A 261 -4.47 35.84 21.00
C LEU A 261 -5.32 34.76 20.32
N ALA A 262 -5.78 35.02 19.09
CA ALA A 262 -6.52 34.04 18.32
C ALA A 262 -5.70 32.75 18.10
N ASN A 263 -4.44 32.89 17.69
CA ASN A 263 -3.57 31.74 17.46
C ASN A 263 -3.29 30.94 18.75
N SER A 264 -3.13 31.60 19.91
CA SER A 264 -2.97 30.90 21.20
C SER A 264 -4.24 30.14 21.59
N HIS A 265 -5.42 30.74 21.43
CA HIS A 265 -6.70 30.06 21.64
C HIS A 265 -6.87 28.86 20.69
N GLY A 266 -6.59 29.05 19.40
CA GLY A 266 -6.69 27.99 18.39
C GLY A 266 -5.74 26.81 18.64
N LYS A 267 -4.48 27.07 19.01
CA LYS A 267 -3.52 26.01 19.41
C LYS A 267 -3.99 25.27 20.67
N ARG A 268 -4.59 25.98 21.62
CA ARG A 268 -5.18 25.34 22.81
C ARG A 268 -6.37 24.47 22.44
N PHE A 269 -7.25 24.94 21.56
CA PHE A 269 -8.33 24.13 21.00
C PHE A 269 -7.80 22.86 20.33
N GLN A 270 -6.78 22.95 19.48
CA GLN A 270 -6.17 21.77 18.84
C GLN A 270 -5.65 20.74 19.86
N ARG A 271 -5.28 21.19 21.07
CA ARG A 271 -4.79 20.31 22.13
C ARG A 271 -5.88 19.78 23.06
N THR A 272 -6.89 20.58 23.38
CA THR A 272 -7.93 20.30 24.40
C THR A 272 -9.29 19.96 23.81
N SER A 273 -9.50 20.20 22.52
CA SER A 273 -10.80 20.09 21.82
C SER A 273 -11.92 20.95 22.45
N THR A 274 -11.57 22.01 23.18
CA THR A 274 -12.56 22.86 23.88
C THR A 274 -13.21 23.86 22.91
N ILE A 275 -14.51 23.69 22.63
CA ILE A 275 -15.23 24.52 21.65
C ILE A 275 -15.18 26.04 21.97
N ASP A 276 -15.24 26.43 23.24
CA ASP A 276 -15.11 27.84 23.66
C ASP A 276 -13.77 28.46 23.22
N ASP A 277 -12.70 27.68 23.11
CA ASP A 277 -11.42 28.18 22.63
C ASP A 277 -11.43 28.45 21.12
N ILE A 278 -12.06 27.61 20.30
CA ILE A 278 -12.11 27.87 18.86
C ILE A 278 -13.04 29.04 18.54
N ASP A 279 -14.15 29.19 19.26
CA ASP A 279 -15.04 30.34 19.11
C ASP A 279 -14.33 31.64 19.48
N ARG A 280 -13.54 31.65 20.56
CA ARG A 280 -12.71 32.81 20.93
C ARG A 280 -11.59 33.09 19.94
N ALA A 281 -11.00 32.05 19.33
CA ALA A 281 -10.00 32.22 18.29
C ALA A 281 -10.60 32.90 17.05
N ILE A 282 -11.79 32.47 16.63
CA ILE A 282 -12.51 33.05 15.49
C ILE A 282 -12.98 34.47 15.80
N GLU A 283 -13.48 34.73 17.02
CA GLU A 283 -13.87 36.07 17.45
C GLU A 283 -12.68 37.03 17.40
N ALA A 284 -11.55 36.65 17.99
CA ALA A 284 -10.33 37.46 18.02
C ALA A 284 -9.77 37.69 16.60
N SER A 285 -9.76 36.66 15.73
CA SER A 285 -9.33 36.79 14.32
C SER A 285 -10.25 37.70 13.53
N THR A 286 -11.57 37.58 13.72
CA THR A 286 -12.58 38.43 13.05
C THR A 286 -12.41 39.89 13.47
N ARG A 287 -12.16 40.15 14.76
CA ARG A 287 -11.88 41.50 15.26
C ARG A 287 -10.57 42.04 14.71
N ALA A 288 -9.53 41.21 14.60
CA ALA A 288 -8.25 41.62 14.00
C ALA A 288 -8.45 42.08 12.54
N VAL A 289 -9.18 41.29 11.73
CA VAL A 289 -9.49 41.64 10.33
C VAL A 289 -10.31 42.93 10.22
N LYS A 290 -11.30 43.14 11.09
CA LYS A 290 -12.13 44.35 11.11
C LYS A 290 -11.40 45.60 11.58
N SER A 291 -10.37 45.46 12.43
CA SER A 291 -9.63 46.58 13.02
C SER A 291 -8.61 47.20 12.05
N THR A 292 -8.36 46.57 10.90
CA THR A 292 -7.46 47.08 9.85
C THR A 292 -8.23 47.59 8.63
N SER A 293 -7.94 48.81 8.18
CA SER A 293 -8.57 49.41 6.98
C SER A 293 -8.06 48.80 5.67
N GLN A 294 -6.79 48.42 5.61
CA GLN A 294 -6.21 47.60 4.55
C GLN A 294 -6.24 46.14 5.01
N LYS A 295 -7.11 45.32 4.41
CA LYS A 295 -7.23 43.89 4.72
C LYS A 295 -5.83 43.24 4.81
N HIS A 296 -5.43 42.77 5.99
CA HIS A 296 -4.10 42.19 6.20
C HIS A 296 -4.10 40.68 5.89
N PRO A 297 -3.24 40.18 4.97
CA PRO A 297 -3.29 38.79 4.50
C PRO A 297 -3.06 37.77 5.62
N GLY A 298 -2.16 38.05 6.56
CA GLY A 298 -1.92 37.16 7.70
C GLY A 298 -3.13 37.00 8.63
N PHE A 299 -3.95 38.05 8.80
CA PHE A 299 -5.14 37.99 9.66
C PHE A 299 -6.28 37.22 8.98
N LEU A 300 -6.43 37.40 7.67
CA LEU A 300 -7.33 36.60 6.84
C LEU A 300 -6.94 35.12 6.87
N ASN A 301 -5.65 34.81 6.80
CA ASN A 301 -5.16 33.43 6.90
C ASN A 301 -5.48 32.79 8.25
N SER A 302 -5.15 33.48 9.37
CA SER A 302 -5.49 32.99 10.72
C SER A 302 -7.00 32.77 10.87
N LEU A 303 -7.84 33.69 10.38
CA LEU A 303 -9.29 33.49 10.35
C LEU A 303 -9.68 32.25 9.55
N GLY A 304 -9.10 32.06 8.36
CA GLY A 304 -9.32 30.89 7.52
C GLY A 304 -8.97 29.56 8.21
N VAL A 305 -7.79 29.49 8.84
CA VAL A 305 -7.33 28.31 9.59
C VAL A 305 -8.30 27.95 10.72
N TRP A 306 -8.70 28.93 11.54
CA TRP A 306 -9.56 28.65 12.70
C TRP A 306 -11.01 28.34 12.31
N LEU A 307 -11.52 28.94 11.23
CA LEU A 307 -12.81 28.54 10.65
C LEU A 307 -12.78 27.09 10.14
N CYS A 308 -11.70 26.69 9.46
CA CYS A 308 -11.52 25.31 9.02
C CYS A 308 -11.44 24.34 10.22
N ALA A 309 -10.70 24.71 11.27
CA ALA A 309 -10.59 23.90 12.48
C ALA A 309 -11.92 23.79 13.26
N ARG A 310 -12.76 24.84 13.26
CA ARG A 310 -14.11 24.75 13.83
C ARG A 310 -15.00 23.84 13.00
N PHE A 311 -14.94 23.94 11.68
CA PHE A 311 -15.64 23.00 10.79
C PHE A 311 -15.28 21.54 11.10
N GLU A 312 -14.01 21.22 11.34
CA GLU A 312 -13.59 19.85 11.70
C GLU A 312 -14.19 19.34 13.02
N ALA A 313 -14.59 20.22 13.93
CA ALA A 313 -15.23 19.85 15.20
C ALA A 313 -16.76 19.94 15.18
N SER A 314 -17.34 20.86 14.40
CA SER A 314 -18.79 21.11 14.38
C SER A 314 -19.51 20.52 13.15
N GLY A 315 -18.81 20.33 12.03
CA GLY A 315 -19.38 19.97 10.73
C GLY A 315 -20.09 21.10 9.98
N GLU A 316 -20.04 22.34 10.49
CA GLU A 316 -20.78 23.49 9.93
C GLU A 316 -20.16 23.98 8.61
N LEU A 317 -20.78 23.61 7.48
CA LEU A 317 -20.30 23.93 6.12
C LEU A 317 -20.05 25.43 5.86
N MET A 318 -20.82 26.31 6.51
CA MET A 318 -20.67 27.76 6.36
C MET A 318 -19.30 28.26 6.86
N ASP A 319 -18.72 27.61 7.87
CA ASP A 319 -17.36 27.93 8.33
C ASP A 319 -16.33 27.63 7.25
N LEU A 320 -16.55 26.56 6.49
CA LEU A 320 -15.65 26.16 5.42
C LEU A 320 -15.73 27.11 4.22
N ASP A 321 -16.93 27.57 3.87
CA ASP A 321 -17.12 28.59 2.83
C ASP A 321 -16.44 29.91 3.23
N HIS A 322 -16.62 30.36 4.47
CA HIS A 322 -15.93 31.55 4.98
C HIS A 322 -14.40 31.36 5.08
N SER A 323 -13.94 30.14 5.41
CA SER A 323 -12.52 29.80 5.42
C SER A 323 -11.90 29.94 4.02
N ILE A 324 -12.57 29.39 3.00
CA ILE A 324 -12.17 29.49 1.60
C ILE A 324 -12.18 30.95 1.13
N GLU A 325 -13.21 31.74 1.49
CA GLU A 325 -13.27 33.15 1.13
C GLU A 325 -12.10 33.94 1.74
N ALA A 326 -11.83 33.76 3.03
CA ALA A 326 -10.73 34.42 3.72
C ALA A 326 -9.37 34.03 3.10
N ALA A 327 -9.15 32.74 2.84
CA ALA A 327 -7.91 32.24 2.24
C ALA A 327 -7.73 32.73 0.78
N ARG A 328 -8.80 32.73 -0.05
CA ARG A 328 -8.76 33.29 -1.41
C ARG A 328 -8.40 34.77 -1.40
N LEU A 329 -8.97 35.55 -0.48
CA LEU A 329 -8.64 36.96 -0.34
C LEU A 329 -7.18 37.16 0.08
N ALA A 330 -6.65 36.35 1.00
CA ALA A 330 -5.24 36.41 1.41
C ALA A 330 -4.28 36.11 0.24
N VAL A 331 -4.59 35.09 -0.58
CA VAL A 331 -3.85 34.76 -1.79
C VAL A 331 -3.94 35.89 -2.83
N ALA A 332 -5.13 36.46 -3.05
CA ALA A 332 -5.34 37.49 -4.08
C ALA A 332 -4.63 38.82 -3.81
N ILE A 333 -4.42 39.18 -2.54
CA ILE A 333 -3.75 40.44 -2.15
C ILE A 333 -2.24 40.29 -1.96
N THR A 334 -1.68 39.09 -2.16
CA THR A 334 -0.24 38.82 -2.01
C THR A 334 0.37 38.39 -3.34
N SER A 335 1.57 38.90 -3.65
CA SER A 335 2.34 38.46 -4.82
C SER A 335 2.96 37.07 -4.58
N PRO A 336 3.23 36.26 -5.62
CA PRO A 336 3.93 34.98 -5.48
C PRO A 336 5.32 35.06 -4.82
N SER A 337 5.99 36.22 -4.88
CA SER A 337 7.27 36.48 -4.19
C SER A 337 7.13 36.81 -2.70
N HIS A 338 5.92 36.87 -2.16
CA HIS A 338 5.67 37.12 -0.74
C HIS A 338 6.06 35.88 0.08
N SER A 339 6.77 36.06 1.19
CA SER A 339 7.32 34.95 2.00
C SER A 339 6.27 33.93 2.44
N ASP A 340 5.07 34.41 2.78
CA ASP A 340 3.99 33.59 3.33
C ASP A 340 2.96 33.18 2.26
N HIS A 341 3.22 33.44 0.97
CA HIS A 341 2.27 33.11 -0.09
C HIS A 341 1.97 31.60 -0.15
N SER A 342 2.98 30.76 0.07
CA SER A 342 2.82 29.30 0.20
C SER A 342 1.88 28.91 1.34
N VAL A 343 1.98 29.56 2.50
CA VAL A 343 1.13 29.30 3.68
C VAL A 343 -0.33 29.63 3.38
N PHE A 344 -0.59 30.71 2.64
CA PHE A 344 -1.94 31.10 2.23
C PHE A 344 -2.53 30.12 1.21
N LEU A 345 -1.71 29.64 0.25
CA LEU A 345 -2.11 28.59 -0.68
C LEU A 345 -2.38 27.26 0.04
N ASP A 346 -1.55 26.87 1.02
CA ASP A 346 -1.75 25.64 1.81
C ASP A 346 -3.07 25.67 2.59
N THR A 347 -3.41 26.81 3.20
CA THR A 347 -4.68 27.01 3.89
C THR A 347 -5.85 26.90 2.91
N LEU A 348 -5.78 27.57 1.75
CA LEU A 348 -6.81 27.48 0.72
C LEU A 348 -7.00 26.05 0.21
N GLY A 349 -5.90 25.36 -0.10
CA GLY A 349 -5.92 23.97 -0.55
C GLY A 349 -6.54 23.04 0.49
N THR A 350 -6.20 23.23 1.78
CA THR A 350 -6.74 22.43 2.88
C THR A 350 -8.24 22.63 3.03
N SER A 351 -8.72 23.88 3.02
CA SER A 351 -10.16 24.17 3.11
C SER A 351 -10.93 23.63 1.90
N LEU A 352 -10.37 23.71 0.68
CA LEU A 352 -10.97 23.09 -0.52
C LEU A 352 -11.01 21.56 -0.44
N SER A 353 -9.93 20.94 0.05
CA SER A 353 -9.85 19.50 0.30
C SER A 353 -10.92 19.04 1.30
N LYS A 354 -11.04 19.74 2.44
CA LYS A 354 -12.08 19.47 3.44
C LYS A 354 -13.49 19.68 2.89
N LYS A 355 -13.65 20.62 1.95
CA LYS A 355 -14.94 20.86 1.30
C LYS A 355 -15.29 19.71 0.37
N PHE A 356 -14.32 19.19 -0.38
CA PHE A 356 -14.51 17.95 -1.13
C PHE A 356 -14.89 16.80 -0.19
N GLU A 357 -14.15 16.58 0.89
CA GLU A 357 -14.45 15.51 1.87
C GLU A 357 -15.90 15.58 2.36
N ARG A 358 -16.50 16.78 2.45
CA ARG A 358 -17.89 16.96 2.91
C ARG A 358 -18.95 16.97 1.80
N THR A 359 -18.60 17.42 0.59
CA THR A 359 -19.57 17.67 -0.50
C THR A 359 -19.45 16.70 -1.68
N ASP A 360 -18.41 15.86 -1.72
CA ASP A 360 -18.03 15.01 -2.86
C ASP A 360 -17.85 15.78 -4.19
N SER A 361 -17.58 17.09 -4.11
CA SER A 361 -17.41 17.97 -5.26
C SER A 361 -16.02 17.81 -5.90
N VAL A 362 -15.93 16.98 -6.94
CA VAL A 362 -14.67 16.74 -7.70
C VAL A 362 -14.05 18.04 -8.23
N LYS A 363 -14.86 19.08 -8.46
CA LYS A 363 -14.37 20.41 -8.85
C LYS A 363 -13.50 21.01 -7.74
N ASP A 364 -13.96 20.96 -6.49
CA ASP A 364 -13.23 21.50 -5.34
C ASP A 364 -11.95 20.69 -5.09
N LEU A 365 -11.97 19.37 -5.30
CA LEU A 365 -10.78 18.52 -5.22
C LEU A 365 -9.74 18.84 -6.31
N ASN A 366 -10.18 19.03 -7.56
CA ASN A 366 -9.28 19.41 -8.64
C ASN A 366 -8.72 20.83 -8.43
N GLU A 367 -9.50 21.74 -7.87
CA GLU A 367 -9.01 23.05 -7.46
C GLU A 367 -7.98 22.93 -6.33
N ALA A 368 -8.25 22.13 -5.30
CA ALA A 368 -7.29 21.85 -4.22
C ALA A 368 -5.97 21.30 -4.75
N LEU A 369 -6.01 20.33 -5.68
CA LEU A 369 -4.81 19.79 -6.34
C LEU A 369 -4.02 20.86 -7.11
N SER A 370 -4.72 21.74 -7.83
CA SER A 370 -4.09 22.87 -8.55
C SER A 370 -3.44 23.84 -7.57
N ILE A 371 -4.13 24.20 -6.48
CA ILE A 371 -3.63 25.11 -5.45
C ILE A 371 -2.43 24.52 -4.71
N PHE A 372 -2.47 23.25 -4.34
CA PHE A 372 -1.32 22.60 -3.70
C PHE A 372 -0.14 22.42 -4.66
N THR A 373 -0.38 22.25 -5.96
CA THR A 373 0.69 22.23 -6.97
C THR A 373 1.38 23.59 -7.05
N GLN A 374 0.60 24.67 -7.13
CA GLN A 374 1.13 26.04 -7.07
C GLN A 374 1.87 26.32 -5.77
N CYS A 375 1.33 25.84 -4.64
CA CYS A 375 1.99 25.93 -3.33
C CYS A 375 3.35 25.25 -3.34
N LEU A 376 3.47 24.06 -3.95
CA LEU A 376 4.73 23.33 -4.05
C LEU A 376 5.76 24.07 -4.90
N GLU A 377 5.34 24.71 -6.00
CA GLU A 377 6.22 25.48 -6.89
C GLU A 377 6.86 26.70 -6.22
N VAL A 378 6.14 27.35 -5.30
CA VAL A 378 6.63 28.54 -4.57
C VAL A 378 7.30 28.21 -3.23
N THR A 379 7.22 26.95 -2.77
CA THR A 379 7.78 26.53 -1.48
C THR A 379 9.21 25.98 -1.66
N PRO A 380 10.23 26.56 -1.00
CA PRO A 380 11.60 26.06 -1.12
C PRO A 380 11.73 24.64 -0.58
N SER A 381 12.44 23.76 -1.30
CA SER A 381 12.54 22.31 -1.01
C SER A 381 13.13 21.95 0.37
N HIS A 382 13.79 22.90 1.04
CA HIS A 382 14.45 22.69 2.32
C HIS A 382 13.58 23.09 3.53
N THR A 383 12.36 23.60 3.29
CA THR A 383 11.47 24.07 4.37
C THR A 383 10.54 22.96 4.86
N GLN A 384 10.08 23.09 6.10
CA GLN A 384 9.08 22.18 6.67
C GLN A 384 7.75 22.19 5.90
N ASP A 385 7.41 23.36 5.33
CA ASP A 385 6.19 23.57 4.57
C ASP A 385 6.18 22.72 3.30
N PHE A 386 7.34 22.52 2.66
CA PHE A 386 7.49 21.66 1.49
C PHE A 386 6.96 20.24 1.74
N ALA A 387 7.38 19.64 2.85
CA ALA A 387 6.93 18.31 3.24
C ALA A 387 5.44 18.28 3.65
N SER A 388 4.87 19.39 4.12
CA SER A 388 3.42 19.48 4.43
C SER A 388 2.60 19.53 3.13
N THR A 389 3.01 20.36 2.17
CA THR A 389 2.38 20.46 0.86
C THR A 389 2.42 19.13 0.11
N LEU A 390 3.55 18.41 0.15
CA LEU A 390 3.66 17.06 -0.41
C LEU A 390 2.68 16.08 0.25
N ASN A 391 2.55 16.11 1.58
CA ASN A 391 1.58 15.27 2.27
C ASN A 391 0.15 15.56 1.81
N ASN A 392 -0.20 16.84 1.72
CA ASN A 392 -1.54 17.29 1.34
C ASN A 392 -1.87 16.95 -0.12
N LEU A 393 -0.91 17.12 -1.04
CA LEU A 393 -1.02 16.63 -2.42
C LEU A 393 -1.26 15.12 -2.46
N GLY A 394 -0.49 14.36 -1.68
CA GLY A 394 -0.63 12.91 -1.61
C GLY A 394 -2.03 12.49 -1.11
N ILE A 395 -2.57 13.16 -0.09
CA ILE A 395 -3.93 12.92 0.39
C ILE A 395 -4.97 13.27 -0.70
N CYS A 396 -4.84 14.40 -1.39
CA CYS A 396 -5.75 14.81 -2.46
C CYS A 396 -5.73 13.85 -3.65
N HIS A 397 -4.56 13.35 -4.05
CA HIS A 397 -4.45 12.30 -5.06
C HIS A 397 -5.11 10.99 -4.59
N GLY A 398 -4.95 10.62 -3.32
CA GLY A 398 -5.62 9.46 -2.73
C GLY A 398 -7.14 9.58 -2.76
N MET A 399 -7.68 10.73 -2.36
CA MET A 399 -9.11 11.03 -2.47
C MET A 399 -9.62 11.00 -3.91
N ARG A 400 -8.82 11.50 -4.86
CA ARG A 400 -9.19 11.44 -6.29
C ARG A 400 -9.18 10.00 -6.79
N PHE A 401 -8.27 9.15 -6.32
CA PHE A 401 -8.30 7.71 -6.58
C PHE A 401 -9.57 7.08 -5.99
N GLU A 402 -9.92 7.35 -4.73
CA GLU A 402 -11.12 6.81 -4.09
C GLU A 402 -12.39 7.21 -4.85
N ARG A 403 -12.39 8.39 -5.48
CA ARG A 403 -13.54 8.88 -6.26
C ARG A 403 -13.58 8.43 -7.73
N THR A 404 -12.44 8.16 -8.36
CA THR A 404 -12.34 7.86 -9.80
C THR A 404 -11.92 6.41 -10.12
N GLY A 405 -11.30 5.71 -9.16
CA GLY A 405 -10.68 4.40 -9.36
C GLY A 405 -9.36 4.42 -10.16
N SER A 406 -8.81 5.61 -10.43
CA SER A 406 -7.60 5.80 -11.25
C SER A 406 -6.33 5.36 -10.52
N ILE A 407 -5.74 4.23 -10.92
CA ILE A 407 -4.48 3.73 -10.32
C ILE A 407 -3.36 4.76 -10.42
N ALA A 408 -3.34 5.53 -11.52
CA ALA A 408 -2.42 6.65 -11.71
C ALA A 408 -2.45 7.67 -10.56
N ASP A 409 -3.63 7.97 -10.02
CA ASP A 409 -3.77 8.90 -8.89
C ASP A 409 -3.28 8.27 -7.60
N LEU A 410 -3.50 6.97 -7.42
CA LEU A 410 -2.99 6.25 -6.25
C LEU A 410 -1.46 6.18 -6.25
N ASP A 411 -0.85 6.01 -7.42
CA ASP A 411 0.61 6.03 -7.53
C ASP A 411 1.18 7.42 -7.16
N HIS A 412 0.59 8.50 -7.70
CA HIS A 412 0.97 9.86 -7.29
C HIS A 412 0.75 10.09 -5.78
N ALA A 413 -0.33 9.54 -5.20
CA ALA A 413 -0.62 9.65 -3.77
C ALA A 413 0.50 9.03 -2.92
N ILE A 414 0.94 7.83 -3.28
CA ILE A 414 2.02 7.12 -2.60
C ILE A 414 3.35 7.88 -2.80
N GLU A 415 3.63 8.37 -4.01
CA GLU A 415 4.83 9.15 -4.29
C GLU A 415 4.94 10.40 -3.42
N ARG A 416 3.91 11.25 -3.42
CA ARG A 416 3.94 12.50 -2.66
C ARG A 416 3.97 12.27 -1.16
N THR A 417 3.23 11.27 -0.64
CA THR A 417 3.29 10.93 0.80
C THR A 417 4.64 10.33 1.20
N HIS A 418 5.29 9.56 0.32
CA HIS A 418 6.62 9.03 0.57
C HIS A 418 7.69 10.15 0.57
N GLU A 419 7.67 11.05 -0.41
CA GLU A 419 8.54 12.25 -0.45
C GLU A 419 8.39 13.12 0.81
N SER A 420 7.14 13.29 1.26
CA SER A 420 6.82 13.99 2.51
C SER A 420 7.49 13.33 3.72
N VAL A 421 7.34 12.01 3.89
CA VAL A 421 7.98 11.26 5.00
C VAL A 421 9.50 11.38 4.93
N PHE A 422 10.09 11.23 3.74
CA PHE A 422 11.53 11.33 3.54
C PHE A 422 12.09 12.71 3.89
N SER A 423 11.37 13.77 3.52
CA SER A 423 11.76 15.15 3.79
C SER A 423 11.52 15.57 5.25
N THR A 424 11.11 14.65 6.12
CA THR A 424 10.80 14.92 7.53
C THR A 424 11.89 14.37 8.46
N PRO A 425 12.52 15.19 9.31
CA PRO A 425 13.47 14.70 10.32
C PRO A 425 12.84 13.70 11.30
N GLN A 426 13.58 12.68 11.75
CA GLN A 426 13.04 11.61 12.60
C GLN A 426 12.42 12.07 13.93
N GLY A 427 12.92 13.17 14.52
CA GLY A 427 12.39 13.73 15.77
C GLY A 427 11.22 14.70 15.58
N HIS A 428 10.74 14.90 14.35
CA HIS A 428 9.75 15.92 14.06
C HIS A 428 8.34 15.50 14.50
N PRO A 429 7.56 16.36 15.20
CA PRO A 429 6.27 15.99 15.78
C PRO A 429 5.20 15.61 14.74
N LYS A 430 5.30 16.10 13.49
CA LYS A 430 4.37 15.76 12.40
C LYS A 430 4.73 14.46 11.64
N LEU A 431 5.87 13.81 11.93
CA LEU A 431 6.28 12.58 11.23
C LEU A 431 5.25 11.43 11.39
N PRO A 432 4.66 11.17 12.58
CA PRO A 432 3.64 10.13 12.72
C PRO A 432 2.42 10.31 11.81
N ASN A 433 1.94 11.55 11.64
CA ASN A 433 0.84 11.88 10.73
C ASN A 433 1.20 11.54 9.28
N ARG A 434 2.40 11.94 8.81
CA ARG A 434 2.88 11.68 7.44
C ARG A 434 3.04 10.18 7.17
N LEU A 435 3.54 9.43 8.15
CA LEU A 435 3.62 7.96 8.09
C LEU A 435 2.24 7.30 8.02
N ASN A 436 1.26 7.81 8.78
CA ASN A 436 -0.11 7.33 8.72
C ASN A 436 -0.75 7.58 7.34
N SER A 437 -0.53 8.76 6.75
CA SER A 437 -0.98 9.09 5.40
C SER A 437 -0.39 8.13 4.36
N LEU A 438 0.94 7.92 4.37
CA LEU A 438 1.59 6.94 3.49
C LEU A 438 1.02 5.52 3.69
N GLY A 439 0.84 5.10 4.94
CA GLY A 439 0.26 3.80 5.27
C GLY A 439 -1.16 3.62 4.73
N ASN A 440 -1.96 4.69 4.67
CA ASN A 440 -3.31 4.64 4.09
C ASN A 440 -3.30 4.49 2.57
N GLN A 441 -2.38 5.16 1.87
CA GLN A 441 -2.26 5.02 0.42
C GLN A 441 -1.77 3.62 0.02
N LEU A 442 -0.79 3.07 0.76
CA LEU A 442 -0.32 1.70 0.55
C LEU A 442 -1.42 0.65 0.83
N ARG A 443 -2.24 0.87 1.86
CA ARG A 443 -3.42 0.04 2.14
C ARG A 443 -4.41 0.07 0.96
N ALA A 444 -4.71 1.24 0.42
CA ALA A 444 -5.60 1.39 -0.74
C ALA A 444 -5.04 0.64 -1.97
N ARG A 445 -3.72 0.70 -2.22
CA ARG A 445 -3.09 -0.05 -3.32
C ARG A 445 -3.16 -1.56 -3.11
N PHE A 446 -2.96 -2.04 -1.89
CA PHE A 446 -3.20 -3.44 -1.55
C PHE A 446 -4.65 -3.87 -1.87
N GLN A 447 -5.66 -3.08 -1.50
CA GLN A 447 -7.06 -3.43 -1.81
C GLN A 447 -7.35 -3.46 -3.32
N ARG A 448 -6.66 -2.62 -4.11
CA ARG A 448 -6.82 -2.56 -5.56
C ARG A 448 -6.09 -3.70 -6.29
N THR A 449 -4.90 -4.08 -5.82
CA THR A 449 -3.99 -5.00 -6.54
C THR A 449 -3.88 -6.39 -5.91
N GLY A 450 -4.17 -6.52 -4.62
CA GLY A 450 -3.95 -7.73 -3.83
C GLY A 450 -2.50 -7.98 -3.43
N ALA A 451 -1.57 -7.04 -3.68
CA ALA A 451 -0.14 -7.22 -3.43
C ALA A 451 0.21 -7.14 -1.93
N MET A 452 0.52 -8.28 -1.31
CA MET A 452 0.72 -8.37 0.14
C MET A 452 1.87 -7.50 0.67
N GLN A 453 2.84 -7.16 -0.18
CA GLN A 453 3.96 -6.29 0.18
C GLN A 453 3.50 -4.87 0.56
N ASP A 454 2.49 -4.33 -0.14
CA ASP A 454 1.93 -3.01 0.17
C ASP A 454 1.26 -3.01 1.55
N LEU A 455 0.55 -4.09 1.89
CA LEU A 455 -0.07 -4.23 3.20
C LEU A 455 0.97 -4.33 4.32
N LYS A 456 2.09 -5.03 4.09
CA LYS A 456 3.19 -5.08 5.07
C LYS A 456 3.77 -3.69 5.31
N HIS A 457 4.08 -2.94 4.25
CA HIS A 457 4.60 -1.57 4.40
C HIS A 457 3.59 -0.62 5.04
N ALA A 458 2.31 -0.78 4.73
CA ALA A 458 1.25 -0.01 5.38
C ALA A 458 1.24 -0.24 6.90
N ILE A 459 1.41 -1.49 7.33
CA ILE A 459 1.51 -1.87 8.76
C ILE A 459 2.79 -1.30 9.37
N ASP A 460 3.93 -1.46 8.71
CA ASP A 460 5.22 -0.95 9.20
C ASP A 460 5.20 0.57 9.39
N ALA A 461 4.57 1.31 8.47
CA ALA A 461 4.40 2.75 8.58
C ALA A 461 3.52 3.13 9.79
N ALA A 462 2.40 2.43 9.99
CA ALA A 462 1.51 2.66 11.13
C ALA A 462 2.16 2.30 12.48
N GLU A 463 2.90 1.19 12.56
CA GLU A 463 3.65 0.80 13.77
C GLU A 463 4.76 1.81 14.09
N LYS A 464 5.48 2.32 13.08
CA LYS A 464 6.46 3.40 13.26
C LYS A 464 5.82 4.70 13.76
N ALA A 465 4.67 5.09 13.18
CA ALA A 465 3.93 6.27 13.63
C ALA A 465 3.58 6.17 15.12
N MET A 466 3.08 5.01 15.57
CA MET A 466 2.77 4.76 16.98
C MET A 466 4.01 4.75 17.88
N LYS A 467 5.13 4.21 17.41
CA LYS A 467 6.38 4.19 18.18
C LYS A 467 6.95 5.59 18.42
N ILE A 468 6.75 6.50 17.46
CA ILE A 468 7.25 7.88 17.53
C ILE A 468 6.26 8.78 18.29
N ALA A 469 4.96 8.60 18.10
CA ALA A 469 3.94 9.44 18.72
C ALA A 469 3.81 9.21 20.24
N ALA A 470 3.74 10.28 21.02
CA ALA A 470 3.38 10.20 22.43
C ALA A 470 1.93 9.71 22.60
N ARG A 471 1.65 8.86 23.58
CA ARG A 471 0.28 8.37 23.87
C ARG A 471 -0.69 9.47 24.26
N THR A 472 -0.17 10.59 24.75
CA THR A 472 -0.93 11.80 25.09
C THR A 472 -1.28 12.65 23.86
N HIS A 473 -0.76 12.32 22.67
CA HIS A 473 -0.96 13.11 21.45
C HIS A 473 -2.42 12.99 20.96
N PRO A 474 -3.09 14.08 20.54
CA PRO A 474 -4.51 14.06 20.15
C PRO A 474 -4.85 13.07 19.04
N HIS A 475 -3.99 12.92 18.02
CA HIS A 475 -4.19 11.97 16.92
C HIS A 475 -3.73 10.52 17.22
N TYR A 476 -3.27 10.21 18.44
CA TYR A 476 -2.83 8.85 18.78
C TYR A 476 -3.94 7.80 18.58
N PRO A 477 -5.21 8.04 18.97
CA PRO A 477 -6.34 7.16 18.66
C PRO A 477 -6.53 6.89 17.15
N THR A 478 -6.26 7.88 16.30
CA THR A 478 -6.37 7.73 14.85
C THR A 478 -5.34 6.74 14.32
N TYR A 479 -4.10 6.77 14.85
CA TYR A 479 -3.07 5.81 14.48
C TYR A 479 -3.43 4.37 14.91
N LEU A 480 -4.00 4.21 16.12
CA LEU A 480 -4.48 2.92 16.61
C LEU A 480 -5.55 2.32 15.68
N SER A 481 -6.58 3.09 15.35
CA SER A 481 -7.66 2.65 14.47
C SER A 481 -7.16 2.36 13.05
N SER A 482 -6.25 3.18 12.54
CA SER A 482 -5.61 3.01 11.23
C SER A 482 -4.79 1.72 11.14
N LEU A 483 -4.05 1.36 12.21
CA LEU A 483 -3.33 0.08 12.30
C LEU A 483 -4.30 -1.09 12.39
N ALA A 484 -5.36 -0.97 13.20
CA ALA A 484 -6.36 -2.03 13.34
C ALA A 484 -6.98 -2.42 11.99
N ASN A 485 -7.37 -1.45 11.16
CA ASN A 485 -7.92 -1.71 9.83
C ASN A 485 -6.94 -2.50 8.94
N LYS A 486 -5.63 -2.20 9.02
CA LYS A 486 -4.60 -2.93 8.26
C LYS A 486 -4.41 -4.35 8.80
N LEU A 487 -4.56 -4.56 10.10
CA LEU A 487 -4.50 -5.89 10.72
C LEU A 487 -5.72 -6.75 10.37
N VAL A 488 -6.91 -6.17 10.20
CA VAL A 488 -8.09 -6.88 9.67
C VAL A 488 -7.82 -7.38 8.25
N LEU A 489 -7.29 -6.53 7.36
CA LEU A 489 -6.90 -6.96 6.01
C LEU A 489 -5.83 -8.06 6.04
N ARG A 490 -4.90 -8.01 7.01
CA ARG A 490 -3.89 -9.07 7.20
C ARG A 490 -4.53 -10.35 7.70
N PHE A 491 -5.55 -10.27 8.56
CA PHE A 491 -6.36 -11.42 8.97
C PHE A 491 -7.04 -12.04 7.75
N GLU A 492 -7.77 -11.27 6.95
CA GLU A 492 -8.46 -11.75 5.74
C GLU A 492 -7.51 -12.48 4.78
N ARG A 493 -6.25 -12.04 4.68
CA ARG A 493 -5.23 -12.68 3.84
C ARG A 493 -4.56 -13.92 4.45
N THR A 494 -4.47 -14.01 5.77
CA THR A 494 -3.65 -15.03 6.43
C THR A 494 -4.43 -16.02 7.28
N GLY A 495 -5.70 -15.75 7.58
CA GLY A 495 -6.54 -16.49 8.51
C GLY A 495 -6.06 -16.47 9.96
N LYS A 496 -5.01 -15.68 10.29
CA LYS A 496 -4.41 -15.66 11.63
C LYS A 496 -5.22 -14.80 12.58
N ILE A 497 -6.07 -15.45 13.37
CA ILE A 497 -7.03 -14.79 14.28
C ILE A 497 -6.38 -13.77 15.24
N GLN A 498 -5.10 -13.95 15.59
CA GLN A 498 -4.36 -13.00 16.45
C GLN A 498 -4.30 -11.58 15.88
N ASN A 499 -4.28 -11.43 14.54
CA ASN A 499 -4.32 -10.11 13.92
C ASN A 499 -5.68 -9.44 14.16
N LEU A 500 -6.76 -10.21 14.12
CA LEU A 500 -8.12 -9.71 14.33
C LEU A 500 -8.37 -9.36 15.81
N ASP A 501 -7.92 -10.22 16.73
CA ASP A 501 -7.98 -9.93 18.16
C ASP A 501 -7.20 -8.65 18.50
N ARG A 502 -5.98 -8.51 17.95
CA ARG A 502 -5.18 -7.30 18.13
C ARG A 502 -5.84 -6.05 17.52
N ALA A 503 -6.50 -6.19 16.36
CA ALA A 503 -7.24 -5.09 15.75
C ALA A 503 -8.38 -4.60 16.68
N ILE A 504 -9.13 -5.52 17.28
CA ILE A 504 -10.21 -5.18 18.21
C ILE A 504 -9.66 -4.45 19.45
N GLU A 505 -8.58 -4.95 20.06
CA GLU A 505 -7.93 -4.28 21.19
C GLU A 505 -7.49 -2.85 20.86
N LEU A 506 -6.88 -2.64 19.69
CA LEU A 506 -6.40 -1.33 19.26
C LEU A 506 -7.55 -0.34 19.05
N VAL A 507 -8.67 -0.77 18.46
CA VAL A 507 -9.83 0.11 18.28
C VAL A 507 -10.51 0.40 19.62
N GLU A 508 -10.59 -0.56 20.54
CA GLU A 508 -11.08 -0.34 21.90
C GLU A 508 -10.21 0.67 22.66
N GLU A 509 -8.89 0.59 22.53
CA GLU A 509 -7.95 1.58 23.08
C GLU A 509 -8.17 2.96 22.44
N ALA A 510 -8.42 3.03 21.12
CA ALA A 510 -8.70 4.28 20.43
C ALA A 510 -9.97 4.97 20.95
N ILE A 511 -11.03 4.19 21.23
CA ILE A 511 -12.31 4.70 21.77
C ILE A 511 -12.13 5.25 23.19
N GLN A 512 -11.19 4.72 23.97
CA GLN A 512 -10.90 5.18 25.34
C GLN A 512 -9.94 6.39 25.39
N GLY A 513 -9.36 6.81 24.26
CA GLY A 513 -8.39 7.89 24.20
C GLY A 513 -9.00 9.31 24.31
N PRO A 514 -8.15 10.35 24.45
CA PRO A 514 -8.59 11.75 24.44
C PRO A 514 -9.29 12.10 23.11
N LEU A 515 -10.50 12.66 23.19
CA LEU A 515 -11.42 12.83 22.05
C LEU A 515 -11.08 14.10 21.23
N VAL A 516 -10.96 13.98 19.90
CA VAL A 516 -10.63 15.11 18.99
C VAL A 516 -11.83 15.59 18.15
N SER A 517 -12.78 14.72 17.81
CA SER A 517 -14.08 15.12 17.22
C SER A 517 -15.10 13.97 17.26
N HIS A 518 -16.38 14.28 17.07
CA HIS A 518 -17.46 13.27 16.99
C HIS A 518 -17.31 12.33 15.78
N ASP A 519 -16.89 12.85 14.62
CA ASP A 519 -16.75 12.06 13.38
C ASP A 519 -15.66 10.99 13.47
N ASN A 520 -14.52 11.32 14.11
CA ASN A 520 -13.45 10.34 14.35
C ASN A 520 -13.93 9.19 15.24
N VAL A 521 -14.76 9.48 16.24
CA VAL A 521 -15.32 8.47 17.15
C VAL A 521 -16.31 7.56 16.41
N ALA A 522 -17.11 8.11 15.50
CA ALA A 522 -18.00 7.32 14.64
C ALA A 522 -17.21 6.31 13.79
N ALA A 523 -16.11 6.75 13.18
CA ALA A 523 -15.21 5.86 12.41
C ALA A 523 -14.62 4.74 13.28
N TYR A 524 -14.22 5.03 14.52
CA TYR A 524 -13.69 4.01 15.44
C TYR A 524 -14.75 2.97 15.80
N TYR A 525 -15.97 3.40 16.12
CA TYR A 525 -17.08 2.47 16.37
C TYR A 525 -17.44 1.63 15.14
N ASN A 526 -17.38 2.20 13.94
CA ASN A 526 -17.59 1.46 12.70
C ASN A 526 -16.51 0.37 12.50
N ASN A 527 -15.24 0.71 12.73
CA ASN A 527 -14.12 -0.24 12.61
C ASN A 527 -14.21 -1.35 13.66
N LEU A 528 -14.64 -1.02 14.88
CA LEU A 528 -14.92 -2.00 15.94
C LEU A 528 -16.05 -2.94 15.52
N GLY A 529 -17.14 -2.37 15.02
CA GLY A 529 -18.31 -3.12 14.55
C GLY A 529 -17.95 -4.11 13.44
N SER A 530 -17.21 -3.65 12.43
CA SER A 530 -16.72 -4.50 11.35
C SER A 530 -15.80 -5.61 11.85
N SER A 531 -14.84 -5.29 12.74
CA SER A 531 -13.88 -6.28 13.27
C SER A 531 -14.56 -7.35 14.13
N LEU A 532 -15.50 -6.95 14.98
CA LEU A 532 -16.30 -7.88 15.81
C LEU A 532 -17.21 -8.77 14.96
N ARG A 533 -17.84 -8.21 13.92
CA ARG A 533 -18.64 -8.98 12.96
C ARG A 533 -17.77 -10.04 12.25
N THR A 534 -16.61 -9.66 11.75
CA THR A 534 -15.68 -10.61 11.11
C THR A 534 -15.24 -11.70 12.10
N ARG A 535 -15.00 -11.37 13.38
CA ARG A 535 -14.66 -12.40 14.38
C ARG A 535 -15.85 -13.32 14.68
N TYR A 536 -17.06 -12.80 14.67
CA TYR A 536 -18.28 -13.60 14.81
C TYR A 536 -18.46 -14.59 13.65
N GLU A 537 -18.25 -14.16 12.41
CA GLU A 537 -18.38 -15.03 11.22
C GLU A 537 -17.41 -16.23 11.28
N GLU A 538 -16.23 -16.01 11.86
CA GLU A 538 -15.15 -17.00 11.92
C GLU A 538 -15.21 -17.91 13.15
N VAL A 539 -15.57 -17.37 14.32
CA VAL A 539 -15.51 -18.09 15.61
C VAL A 539 -16.90 -18.41 16.17
N GLY A 540 -17.95 -17.72 15.72
CA GLY A 540 -19.34 -17.94 16.17
C GLY A 540 -19.66 -17.44 17.58
N ARG A 541 -18.90 -16.48 18.12
CA ARG A 541 -19.13 -15.93 19.47
C ARG A 541 -20.31 -14.96 19.49
N GLU A 542 -21.45 -15.39 20.01
CA GLU A 542 -22.69 -14.57 20.09
C GLU A 542 -22.50 -13.19 20.76
N SER A 543 -21.59 -13.06 21.75
CA SER A 543 -21.28 -11.77 22.35
C SER A 543 -20.71 -10.76 21.36
N ASP A 544 -19.98 -11.22 20.34
CA ASP A 544 -19.32 -10.35 19.37
C ASP A 544 -20.33 -9.72 18.41
N ILE A 545 -21.34 -10.47 17.95
CA ILE A 545 -22.33 -9.92 17.01
C ILE A 545 -23.24 -8.88 17.66
N ALA A 546 -23.62 -9.10 18.92
CA ALA A 546 -24.39 -8.11 19.69
C ALA A 546 -23.62 -6.80 19.85
N ARG A 547 -22.33 -6.90 20.22
CA ARG A 547 -21.43 -5.75 20.33
C ARG A 547 -21.14 -5.09 18.98
N ALA A 548 -21.05 -5.86 17.91
CA ALA A 548 -20.84 -5.36 16.56
C ALA A 548 -21.99 -4.46 16.11
N ILE A 549 -23.24 -4.92 16.32
CA ILE A 549 -24.45 -4.15 16.03
C ILE A 549 -24.54 -2.91 16.91
N GLU A 550 -24.21 -3.01 18.20
CA GLU A 550 -24.19 -1.85 19.11
C GLU A 550 -23.17 -0.79 18.63
N ALA A 551 -21.95 -1.22 18.29
CA ALA A 551 -20.91 -0.33 17.78
C ALA A 551 -21.31 0.32 16.45
N CYS A 552 -21.84 -0.45 15.49
CA CYS A 552 -22.32 0.11 14.22
C CYS A 552 -23.48 1.11 14.41
N ASN A 553 -24.40 0.84 15.36
CA ASN A 553 -25.47 1.79 15.69
C ASN A 553 -24.92 3.09 16.31
N LYS A 554 -23.91 3.00 17.17
CA LYS A 554 -23.23 4.20 17.71
C LYS A 554 -22.57 5.00 16.60
N ALA A 555 -21.89 4.34 15.65
CA ALA A 555 -21.29 5.01 14.49
C ALA A 555 -22.35 5.77 13.67
N VAL A 556 -23.44 5.10 13.29
CA VAL A 556 -24.55 5.74 12.54
C VAL A 556 -25.21 6.86 13.35
N GLY A 557 -25.39 6.69 14.66
CA GLY A 557 -26.03 7.68 15.53
C GLY A 557 -25.18 8.93 15.79
N LEU A 558 -23.85 8.82 15.71
CA LEU A 558 -22.91 9.94 15.85
C LEU A 558 -22.69 10.70 14.54
N THR A 559 -23.11 10.14 13.40
CA THR A 559 -22.82 10.70 12.06
C THR A 559 -24.00 11.54 11.58
N ALA A 560 -23.72 12.75 11.08
CA ALA A 560 -24.74 13.59 10.45
C ALA A 560 -25.34 12.91 9.20
N LYS A 561 -26.64 13.12 8.92
CA LYS A 561 -27.35 12.42 7.83
C LYS A 561 -26.80 12.71 6.43
N ASP A 562 -26.25 13.90 6.25
CA ASP A 562 -25.63 14.42 5.03
C ASP A 562 -24.12 14.17 4.99
N HIS A 563 -23.55 13.44 5.97
CA HIS A 563 -22.14 13.08 5.95
C HIS A 563 -21.84 12.06 4.86
N PRO A 564 -20.85 12.27 3.99
CA PRO A 564 -20.53 11.33 2.92
C PRO A 564 -20.24 9.91 3.41
N ASP A 565 -19.47 9.73 4.49
CA ASP A 565 -19.23 8.38 5.05
C ASP A 565 -20.45 7.64 5.62
N VAL A 566 -21.64 8.27 5.72
CA VAL A 566 -22.84 7.63 6.29
C VAL A 566 -23.21 6.35 5.54
N TYR A 567 -22.98 6.28 4.23
CA TYR A 567 -23.24 5.08 3.44
C TYR A 567 -22.41 3.90 3.94
N SER A 568 -21.16 4.13 4.34
CA SER A 568 -20.22 3.06 4.71
C SER A 568 -20.64 2.44 6.05
N TYR A 569 -21.09 3.28 6.98
CA TYR A 569 -21.56 2.87 8.30
C TYR A 569 -22.90 2.15 8.22
N LEU A 570 -23.81 2.64 7.36
CA LEU A 570 -25.08 1.96 7.08
C LEU A 570 -24.87 0.59 6.43
N ASN A 571 -23.93 0.47 5.48
CA ASN A 571 -23.57 -0.81 4.88
C ASN A 571 -23.02 -1.80 5.91
N ASN A 572 -22.13 -1.34 6.81
CA ASN A 572 -21.57 -2.19 7.85
C ASN A 572 -22.61 -2.62 8.90
N LEU A 573 -23.49 -1.70 9.31
CA LEU A 573 -24.62 -2.01 10.18
C LEU A 573 -25.55 -3.04 9.53
N GLY A 574 -25.88 -2.85 8.25
CA GLY A 574 -26.71 -3.79 7.49
C GLY A 574 -26.09 -5.18 7.46
N ASN A 575 -24.81 -5.27 7.08
CA ASN A 575 -24.11 -6.54 7.07
C ASN A 575 -24.01 -7.18 8.46
N ALA A 576 -23.87 -6.41 9.55
CA ALA A 576 -23.88 -6.99 10.90
C ALA A 576 -25.24 -7.64 11.25
N PHE A 577 -26.37 -7.04 10.85
CA PHE A 577 -27.67 -7.70 10.95
C PHE A 577 -27.74 -8.96 10.06
N GLY A 578 -27.21 -8.89 8.84
CA GLY A 578 -27.16 -10.04 7.93
C GLY A 578 -26.34 -11.22 8.48
N SER A 579 -25.16 -10.96 9.07
CA SER A 579 -24.33 -12.00 9.69
C SER A 579 -25.08 -12.67 10.86
N ARG A 580 -25.82 -11.90 11.66
CA ARG A 580 -26.68 -12.46 12.72
C ARG A 580 -27.82 -13.30 12.16
N PHE A 581 -28.52 -12.81 11.12
CA PHE A 581 -29.56 -13.56 10.42
C PHE A 581 -29.05 -14.93 9.96
N SER A 582 -27.84 -15.00 9.41
CA SER A 582 -27.25 -16.24 8.89
C SER A 582 -27.08 -17.35 9.96
N LYS A 583 -27.25 -17.04 11.24
CA LYS A 583 -27.22 -17.99 12.36
C LYS A 583 -28.56 -18.11 13.10
N THR A 584 -29.40 -17.07 13.09
CA THR A 584 -30.67 -17.04 13.84
C THR A 584 -31.90 -17.28 12.98
N ASP A 585 -31.77 -17.19 11.65
CA ASP A 585 -32.86 -17.18 10.67
C ASP A 585 -33.95 -16.12 10.94
N SER A 586 -33.60 -15.05 11.68
CA SER A 586 -34.51 -13.96 12.03
C SER A 586 -34.83 -13.06 10.82
N LEU A 587 -36.05 -13.16 10.28
CA LEU A 587 -36.50 -12.31 9.16
C LEU A 587 -36.43 -10.81 9.46
N ASP A 588 -36.64 -10.37 10.71
CA ASP A 588 -36.49 -8.96 11.11
C ASP A 588 -35.05 -8.48 10.92
N ASP A 589 -34.05 -9.32 11.21
CA ASP A 589 -32.64 -8.99 10.98
C ASP A 589 -32.33 -8.89 9.49
N LEU A 590 -32.89 -9.78 8.67
CA LEU A 590 -32.72 -9.74 7.23
C LEU A 590 -33.35 -8.48 6.61
N ASP A 591 -34.56 -8.10 7.06
CA ASP A 591 -35.21 -6.87 6.61
C ASP A 591 -34.46 -5.61 7.07
N ARG A 592 -33.92 -5.60 8.30
CA ARG A 592 -33.03 -4.51 8.77
C ARG A 592 -31.73 -4.45 7.99
N CYS A 593 -31.16 -5.59 7.62
CA CYS A 593 -29.98 -5.67 6.78
C CYS A 593 -30.23 -4.97 5.43
N ILE A 594 -31.24 -5.44 4.69
CA ILE A 594 -31.62 -4.89 3.38
C ILE A 594 -31.95 -3.42 3.49
N LYS A 595 -32.75 -3.01 4.50
CA LYS A 595 -33.13 -1.61 4.70
C LYS A 595 -31.94 -0.69 4.90
N ASN A 596 -30.94 -1.10 5.68
CA ASN A 596 -29.75 -0.26 5.92
C ASN A 596 -28.84 -0.21 4.70
N ILE A 597 -28.65 -1.32 3.98
CA ILE A 597 -27.84 -1.33 2.75
C ILE A 597 -28.54 -0.53 1.63
N THR A 598 -29.87 -0.60 1.50
CA THR A 598 -30.63 0.26 0.56
C THR A 598 -30.38 1.73 0.85
N LYS A 599 -30.48 2.16 2.12
CA LYS A 599 -30.16 3.55 2.50
C LYS A 599 -28.71 3.92 2.18
N ALA A 600 -27.77 3.00 2.33
CA ALA A 600 -26.38 3.23 1.93
C ALA A 600 -26.27 3.47 0.42
N VAL A 601 -26.93 2.64 -0.40
CA VAL A 601 -26.97 2.77 -1.86
C VAL A 601 -27.64 4.08 -2.32
N GLU A 602 -28.65 4.53 -1.59
CA GLU A 602 -29.34 5.82 -1.84
C GLU A 602 -28.49 7.03 -1.44
N ALA A 603 -27.63 6.88 -0.42
CA ALA A 603 -26.76 7.95 0.07
C ALA A 603 -25.49 8.15 -0.76
N ILE A 604 -25.02 7.11 -1.46
CA ILE A 604 -23.79 7.16 -2.27
C ILE A 604 -24.08 7.56 -3.73
N SER A 605 -23.20 8.38 -4.31
CA SER A 605 -23.35 8.85 -5.71
C SER A 605 -23.20 7.70 -6.72
N GLN A 606 -23.96 7.74 -7.83
CA GLN A 606 -24.00 6.67 -8.83
C GLN A 606 -22.62 6.36 -9.45
N ASP A 607 -21.78 7.37 -9.61
CA ASP A 607 -20.45 7.25 -10.22
C ASP A 607 -19.36 6.82 -9.22
N HIS A 608 -19.67 6.67 -7.92
CA HIS A 608 -18.68 6.34 -6.90
C HIS A 608 -18.17 4.89 -7.04
N PRO A 609 -16.84 4.64 -7.02
CA PRO A 609 -16.29 3.29 -7.18
C PRO A 609 -16.81 2.27 -6.16
N ASP A 610 -16.91 2.67 -4.89
CA ASP A 610 -17.37 1.81 -3.79
C ASP A 610 -18.86 1.47 -3.86
N ARG A 611 -19.65 2.18 -4.67
CA ARG A 611 -21.07 1.88 -4.83
C ARG A 611 -21.29 0.46 -5.35
N SER A 612 -20.38 -0.03 -6.19
CA SER A 612 -20.38 -1.40 -6.70
C SER A 612 -20.33 -2.46 -5.59
N ILE A 613 -19.66 -2.17 -4.46
CA ILE A 613 -19.59 -3.07 -3.31
C ILE A 613 -20.93 -3.12 -2.59
N MET A 614 -21.57 -1.98 -2.35
CA MET A 614 -22.85 -1.89 -1.62
C MET A 614 -23.99 -2.52 -2.41
N ILE A 615 -24.09 -2.26 -3.71
CA ILE A 615 -25.15 -2.87 -4.53
C ILE A 615 -24.93 -4.37 -4.72
N ASN A 616 -23.68 -4.86 -4.72
CA ASN A 616 -23.40 -6.29 -4.64
C ASN A 616 -23.86 -6.90 -3.31
N ASN A 617 -23.56 -6.25 -2.18
CA ASN A 617 -24.05 -6.70 -0.87
C ASN A 617 -25.58 -6.72 -0.84
N LEU A 618 -26.23 -5.66 -1.35
CA LEU A 618 -27.69 -5.59 -1.42
C LEU A 618 -28.28 -6.73 -2.24
N GLY A 619 -27.72 -7.00 -3.42
CA GLY A 619 -28.14 -8.11 -4.26
C GLY A 619 -27.98 -9.47 -3.55
N ASN A 620 -26.89 -9.69 -2.82
CA ASN A 620 -26.68 -10.93 -2.06
C ASN A 620 -27.69 -11.10 -0.93
N TRP A 621 -28.03 -10.03 -0.19
CA TRP A 621 -29.03 -10.13 0.87
C TRP A 621 -30.46 -10.24 0.35
N LEU A 622 -30.77 -9.62 -0.79
CA LEU A 622 -32.03 -9.85 -1.52
C LEU A 622 -32.14 -11.30 -2.00
N ASP A 623 -31.03 -11.93 -2.42
CA ASP A 623 -30.99 -13.36 -2.73
C ASP A 623 -31.40 -14.19 -1.52
N LYS A 624 -30.81 -13.90 -0.35
CA LYS A 624 -31.13 -14.59 0.90
C LYS A 624 -32.59 -14.39 1.31
N ARG A 625 -33.15 -13.20 1.13
CA ARG A 625 -34.59 -12.99 1.42
C ARG A 625 -35.47 -13.70 0.41
N PHE A 626 -35.08 -13.75 -0.86
CA PHE A 626 -35.78 -14.54 -1.86
C PHE A 626 -35.73 -16.04 -1.52
N GLU A 627 -34.59 -16.57 -1.07
CA GLU A 627 -34.45 -17.97 -0.66
C GLU A 627 -35.50 -18.36 0.40
N VAL A 628 -35.76 -17.49 1.37
CA VAL A 628 -36.71 -17.73 2.47
C VAL A 628 -38.17 -17.41 2.09
N THR A 629 -38.40 -16.25 1.46
CA THR A 629 -39.77 -15.72 1.23
C THR A 629 -40.36 -16.10 -0.14
N LYS A 630 -39.50 -16.44 -1.10
CA LYS A 630 -39.86 -16.63 -2.53
C LYS A 630 -40.52 -15.41 -3.18
N ALA A 631 -40.33 -14.20 -2.66
CA ALA A 631 -40.94 -12.98 -3.18
C ALA A 631 -40.37 -12.57 -4.56
N ALA A 632 -41.21 -12.52 -5.59
CA ALA A 632 -40.76 -12.20 -6.96
C ALA A 632 -40.12 -10.80 -7.09
N SER A 633 -40.55 -9.83 -6.28
CA SER A 633 -39.98 -8.46 -6.26
C SER A 633 -38.49 -8.43 -5.92
N ASP A 634 -38.03 -9.37 -5.09
CA ASP A 634 -36.63 -9.45 -4.67
C ASP A 634 -35.73 -9.90 -5.83
N ARG A 635 -36.19 -10.88 -6.63
CA ARG A 635 -35.50 -11.34 -7.86
C ARG A 635 -35.31 -10.21 -8.88
N TYR A 636 -36.34 -9.40 -9.12
CA TYR A 636 -36.23 -8.27 -10.05
C TYR A 636 -35.25 -7.20 -9.54
N SER A 637 -35.32 -6.88 -8.25
CA SER A 637 -34.44 -5.89 -7.63
C SER A 637 -32.98 -6.37 -7.61
N GLN A 638 -32.75 -7.64 -7.27
CA GLN A 638 -31.44 -8.27 -7.24
C GLN A 638 -30.72 -8.19 -8.59
N ILE A 639 -31.40 -8.55 -9.68
CA ILE A 639 -30.78 -8.54 -11.02
C ILE A 639 -30.43 -7.13 -11.47
N HIS A 640 -31.28 -6.16 -11.16
CA HIS A 640 -31.03 -4.74 -11.43
C HIS A 640 -29.72 -4.29 -10.76
N TRP A 641 -29.59 -4.53 -9.45
CA TRP A 641 -28.43 -4.12 -8.68
C TRP A 641 -27.13 -4.81 -9.10
N PHE A 642 -27.16 -6.11 -9.42
CA PHE A 642 -25.96 -6.80 -9.90
C PHE A 642 -25.51 -6.32 -11.29
N LEU A 643 -26.45 -6.06 -12.21
CA LEU A 643 -26.11 -5.51 -13.53
C LEU A 643 -25.54 -4.10 -13.42
N GLU A 644 -26.03 -3.30 -12.48
CA GLU A 644 -25.48 -1.98 -12.20
C GLU A 644 -24.04 -2.08 -11.66
N ALA A 645 -23.73 -3.04 -10.78
CA ALA A 645 -22.35 -3.32 -10.36
C ALA A 645 -21.46 -3.81 -11.50
N TRP A 646 -21.95 -4.69 -12.37
CA TRP A 646 -21.20 -5.16 -13.54
C TRP A 646 -20.81 -4.01 -14.49
N ASN A 647 -21.76 -3.10 -14.73
CA ASN A 647 -21.60 -1.97 -15.63
C ASN A 647 -20.84 -0.78 -15.03
N SER A 648 -20.55 -0.81 -13.72
CA SER A 648 -19.72 0.21 -13.06
C SER A 648 -18.30 0.19 -13.61
N LYS A 649 -17.95 1.16 -14.47
CA LYS A 649 -16.62 1.26 -15.09
C LYS A 649 -15.51 1.63 -14.10
N THR A 650 -15.87 2.27 -12.99
CA THR A 650 -14.94 2.71 -11.94
C THR A 650 -14.65 1.60 -10.92
N GLY A 651 -15.57 0.63 -10.77
CA GLY A 651 -15.41 -0.55 -9.92
C GLY A 651 -14.22 -1.43 -10.31
N ALA A 652 -13.60 -2.09 -9.32
CA ALA A 652 -12.49 -2.99 -9.58
C ALA A 652 -12.93 -4.18 -10.48
N PRO A 653 -12.10 -4.64 -11.44
CA PRO A 653 -12.46 -5.76 -12.32
C PRO A 653 -12.94 -7.01 -11.59
N SER A 654 -12.33 -7.36 -10.46
CA SER A 654 -12.76 -8.49 -9.62
C SER A 654 -14.18 -8.31 -9.07
N GLN A 655 -14.57 -7.11 -8.66
CA GLN A 655 -15.92 -6.81 -8.16
C GLN A 655 -16.97 -6.92 -9.27
N ARG A 656 -16.63 -6.43 -10.46
CA ARG A 656 -17.50 -6.52 -11.64
C ARG A 656 -17.73 -7.98 -12.02
N ILE A 657 -16.68 -8.78 -12.08
CA ILE A 657 -16.80 -10.22 -12.40
C ILE A 657 -17.68 -10.95 -11.38
N ARG A 658 -17.52 -10.65 -10.08
CA ARG A 658 -18.39 -11.24 -9.04
C ARG A 658 -19.85 -10.83 -9.25
N ALA A 659 -20.11 -9.56 -9.54
CA ALA A 659 -21.46 -9.06 -9.84
C ALA A 659 -22.07 -9.77 -11.06
N ALA A 660 -21.29 -9.95 -12.14
CA ALA A 660 -21.72 -10.68 -13.33
C ALA A 660 -22.05 -12.15 -13.02
N GLY A 661 -21.23 -12.81 -12.19
CA GLY A 661 -21.51 -14.16 -11.72
C GLY A 661 -22.83 -14.25 -10.96
N SER A 662 -23.08 -13.34 -10.02
CA SER A 662 -24.32 -13.30 -9.26
C SER A 662 -25.54 -12.96 -10.12
N ALA A 663 -25.44 -11.99 -11.04
CA ALA A 663 -26.51 -11.70 -12.01
C ALA A 663 -26.81 -12.90 -12.91
N ALA A 664 -25.78 -13.59 -13.40
CA ALA A 664 -25.93 -14.76 -14.23
C ALA A 664 -26.59 -15.91 -13.48
N TYR A 665 -26.27 -16.12 -12.19
CA TYR A 665 -26.98 -17.06 -11.32
C TYR A 665 -28.49 -16.79 -11.35
N VAL A 666 -28.90 -15.53 -11.21
CA VAL A 666 -30.33 -15.15 -11.24
C VAL A 666 -30.96 -15.43 -12.61
N TYR A 667 -30.28 -15.09 -13.71
CA TYR A 667 -30.75 -15.40 -15.07
C TYR A 667 -30.92 -16.89 -15.32
N ILE A 668 -29.94 -17.70 -14.90
CA ILE A 668 -30.00 -19.17 -15.00
C ILE A 668 -31.21 -19.71 -14.25
N GLN A 669 -31.43 -19.23 -13.03
CA GLN A 669 -32.59 -19.59 -12.21
C GLN A 669 -33.94 -19.09 -12.77
N ARG A 670 -33.94 -18.31 -13.85
CA ARG A 670 -35.14 -17.89 -14.62
C ARG A 670 -35.20 -18.56 -16.00
N GLU A 671 -34.26 -19.47 -16.28
CA GLU A 671 -34.07 -20.11 -17.59
C GLU A 671 -33.76 -19.10 -18.72
N GLU A 672 -33.25 -17.91 -18.38
CA GLU A 672 -32.83 -16.88 -19.31
C GLU A 672 -31.37 -17.11 -19.76
N TRP A 673 -31.11 -18.28 -20.33
CA TRP A 673 -29.76 -18.79 -20.63
C TRP A 673 -28.95 -17.89 -21.57
N ASP A 674 -29.57 -17.29 -22.59
CA ASP A 674 -28.90 -16.38 -23.53
C ASP A 674 -28.28 -15.15 -22.84
N LYS A 675 -29.02 -14.58 -21.87
CA LYS A 675 -28.54 -13.40 -21.11
C LYS A 675 -27.41 -13.80 -20.16
N ALA A 676 -27.57 -14.92 -19.45
CA ALA A 676 -26.53 -15.47 -18.59
C ALA A 676 -25.24 -15.76 -19.38
N SER A 677 -25.36 -16.45 -20.52
CA SER A 677 -24.24 -16.80 -21.40
C SER A 677 -23.50 -15.57 -21.89
N THR A 678 -24.22 -14.54 -22.36
CA THR A 678 -23.61 -13.30 -22.85
C THR A 678 -22.82 -12.58 -21.75
N LEU A 679 -23.43 -12.43 -20.57
CA LEU A 679 -22.83 -11.75 -19.42
C LEU A 679 -21.59 -12.49 -18.90
N LEU A 680 -21.69 -13.81 -18.74
CA LEU A 680 -20.58 -14.65 -18.27
C LEU A 680 -19.43 -14.70 -19.26
N ARG A 681 -19.72 -14.72 -20.56
CA ARG A 681 -18.71 -14.62 -21.61
C ARG A 681 -17.87 -13.36 -21.41
N GLU A 682 -18.50 -12.20 -21.28
CA GLU A 682 -17.80 -10.93 -21.07
C GLU A 682 -17.00 -10.91 -19.75
N ALA A 683 -17.55 -11.48 -18.67
CA ALA A 683 -16.86 -11.59 -17.39
C ALA A 683 -15.61 -12.48 -17.48
N VAL A 684 -15.70 -13.62 -18.18
CA VAL A 684 -14.57 -14.53 -18.42
C VAL A 684 -13.48 -13.84 -19.25
N PHE A 685 -13.84 -13.07 -20.29
CA PHE A 685 -12.87 -12.26 -21.05
C PHE A 685 -12.20 -11.15 -20.23
N LEU A 686 -12.75 -10.76 -19.08
CA LEU A 686 -12.15 -9.79 -18.18
C LEU A 686 -11.11 -10.42 -17.22
N LEU A 687 -11.14 -11.75 -17.00
CA LEU A 687 -10.24 -12.46 -16.08
C LEU A 687 -8.74 -12.16 -16.30
N PRO A 688 -8.21 -12.13 -17.55
CA PRO A 688 -6.79 -11.84 -17.76
C PRO A 688 -6.37 -10.44 -17.28
N LYS A 689 -7.30 -9.47 -17.20
CA LYS A 689 -7.04 -8.11 -16.69
C LYS A 689 -7.07 -8.01 -15.17
N VAL A 690 -7.63 -9.02 -14.49
CA VAL A 690 -7.67 -9.07 -13.02
C VAL A 690 -6.34 -9.55 -12.45
N SER A 691 -5.61 -10.38 -13.20
CA SER A 691 -4.33 -10.97 -12.78
C SER A 691 -3.16 -10.02 -13.06
N PRO A 692 -2.51 -9.43 -12.05
CA PRO A 692 -1.26 -8.73 -12.27
C PRO A 692 -0.21 -9.84 -12.47
N ARG A 693 0.29 -9.93 -13.70
CA ARG A 693 1.27 -10.93 -14.17
C ARG A 693 2.49 -11.05 -13.24
N PHE A 694 2.74 -10.03 -12.43
CA PHE A 694 3.88 -9.89 -11.54
C PHE A 694 3.55 -10.07 -10.04
N LEU A 695 2.28 -10.31 -9.66
CA LEU A 695 1.96 -10.69 -8.27
C LEU A 695 2.75 -11.93 -7.84
N SER A 696 3.05 -11.98 -6.53
CA SER A 696 3.57 -13.19 -5.89
C SER A 696 2.63 -14.38 -6.12
N HIS A 697 3.16 -15.60 -6.11
CA HIS A 697 2.36 -16.81 -6.33
C HIS A 697 1.20 -16.95 -5.32
N THR A 698 1.43 -16.55 -4.07
CA THR A 698 0.40 -16.57 -3.01
C THR A 698 -0.67 -15.53 -3.30
N ASP A 699 -0.30 -14.35 -3.81
CA ASP A 699 -1.27 -13.30 -4.11
C ASP A 699 -2.16 -13.64 -5.32
N LYS A 700 -1.58 -14.28 -6.34
CA LYS A 700 -2.33 -14.85 -7.49
C LYS A 700 -3.35 -15.89 -7.03
N GLN A 701 -2.92 -16.83 -6.17
CA GLN A 701 -3.79 -17.87 -5.62
C GLN A 701 -4.99 -17.28 -4.87
N SER A 702 -4.77 -16.31 -3.99
CA SER A 702 -5.88 -15.73 -3.22
C SER A 702 -6.83 -14.89 -4.08
N LEU A 703 -6.36 -14.27 -5.18
CA LEU A 703 -7.22 -13.55 -6.11
C LEU A 703 -8.09 -14.52 -6.92
N LEU A 704 -7.50 -15.57 -7.48
CA LEU A 704 -8.20 -16.55 -8.31
C LEU A 704 -9.17 -17.43 -7.51
N SER A 705 -8.84 -17.77 -6.26
CA SER A 705 -9.75 -18.54 -5.40
C SER A 705 -11.10 -17.81 -5.18
N SER A 706 -11.10 -16.48 -5.22
CA SER A 706 -12.31 -15.66 -5.09
C SER A 706 -13.20 -15.65 -6.34
N LEU A 707 -12.70 -16.17 -7.47
CA LEU A 707 -13.38 -16.22 -8.77
C LEU A 707 -13.67 -17.65 -9.24
N SER A 708 -13.44 -18.65 -8.38
CA SER A 708 -13.65 -20.08 -8.66
C SER A 708 -15.08 -20.38 -9.14
N GLY A 709 -15.19 -21.27 -10.14
CA GLY A 709 -16.46 -21.77 -10.68
C GLY A 709 -17.13 -20.88 -11.73
N LEU A 710 -16.63 -19.66 -11.95
CA LEU A 710 -17.17 -18.74 -12.95
C LEU A 710 -17.16 -19.34 -14.37
N THR A 711 -16.07 -19.99 -14.76
CA THR A 711 -15.90 -20.58 -16.10
C THR A 711 -16.76 -21.83 -16.31
N SER A 712 -16.88 -22.70 -15.31
CA SER A 712 -17.80 -23.86 -15.38
C SER A 712 -19.26 -23.40 -15.50
N MET A 713 -19.63 -22.32 -14.81
CA MET A 713 -20.93 -21.67 -14.97
C MET A 713 -21.09 -21.05 -16.36
N ALA A 714 -20.05 -20.41 -16.91
CA ALA A 714 -20.07 -19.84 -18.26
C ALA A 714 -20.24 -20.91 -19.34
N ALA A 715 -19.53 -22.03 -19.24
CA ALA A 715 -19.66 -23.17 -20.14
C ALA A 715 -21.06 -23.78 -20.08
N ALA A 716 -21.58 -24.02 -18.86
CA ALA A 716 -22.95 -24.50 -18.65
C ALA A 716 -24.00 -23.56 -19.28
N ALA A 717 -23.88 -22.25 -19.04
CA ALA A 717 -24.79 -21.27 -19.61
C ALA A 717 -24.72 -21.21 -21.14
N ALA A 718 -23.51 -21.32 -21.72
CA ALA A 718 -23.32 -21.33 -23.17
C ALA A 718 -23.94 -22.56 -23.84
N LEU A 719 -23.81 -23.75 -23.24
CA LEU A 719 -24.45 -24.98 -23.74
C LEU A 719 -25.97 -24.89 -23.67
N SER A 720 -26.53 -24.45 -22.54
CA SER A 720 -27.99 -24.27 -22.39
C SER A 720 -28.56 -23.18 -23.30
N ALA A 721 -27.74 -22.21 -23.70
CA ALA A 721 -28.10 -21.17 -24.68
C ALA A 721 -27.78 -21.56 -26.14
N ASN A 722 -27.45 -22.83 -26.41
CA ASN A 722 -27.13 -23.36 -27.74
C ASN A 722 -26.03 -22.59 -28.49
N LYS A 723 -25.01 -22.08 -27.79
CA LYS A 723 -23.87 -21.36 -28.41
C LYS A 723 -22.84 -22.27 -29.09
N GLY A 724 -23.03 -23.58 -28.96
CA GLY A 724 -22.19 -24.61 -29.58
C GLY A 724 -21.10 -25.16 -28.64
N PRO A 725 -20.63 -26.41 -28.87
CA PRO A 725 -19.61 -27.07 -28.04
C PRO A 725 -18.29 -26.30 -27.94
N TYR A 726 -17.81 -25.75 -29.07
CA TYR A 726 -16.54 -25.02 -29.11
C TYR A 726 -16.53 -23.79 -28.20
N GLU A 727 -17.55 -22.93 -28.29
CA GLU A 727 -17.58 -21.69 -27.48
C GLU A 727 -17.66 -22.01 -25.98
N ALA A 728 -18.44 -23.02 -25.59
CA ALA A 728 -18.51 -23.45 -24.18
C ALA A 728 -17.18 -24.01 -23.68
N LEU A 729 -16.51 -24.86 -24.46
CA LEU A 729 -15.20 -25.40 -24.12
C LEU A 729 -14.12 -24.31 -24.08
N ARG A 730 -14.18 -23.34 -25.00
CA ARG A 730 -13.29 -22.19 -25.04
C ARG A 730 -13.40 -21.34 -23.77
N LEU A 731 -14.62 -21.09 -23.30
CA LEU A 731 -14.85 -20.38 -22.04
C LEU A 731 -14.34 -21.15 -20.82
N LEU A 732 -14.48 -22.48 -20.85
CA LEU A 732 -13.95 -23.35 -19.80
C LEU A 732 -12.42 -23.28 -19.76
N GLU A 733 -11.76 -23.42 -20.91
CA GLU A 733 -10.30 -23.37 -21.00
C GLU A 733 -9.72 -21.97 -20.69
N LEU A 734 -10.46 -20.88 -20.93
CA LEU A 734 -9.96 -19.51 -20.72
C LEU A 734 -9.60 -19.22 -19.25
N GLY A 735 -10.39 -19.74 -18.31
CA GLY A 735 -10.15 -19.52 -16.88
C GLY A 735 -9.61 -20.75 -16.14
N ARG A 736 -9.16 -21.77 -16.85
CA ARG A 736 -8.46 -22.93 -16.26
C ARG A 736 -6.96 -22.75 -16.34
N GLY A 737 -6.29 -23.19 -15.28
CA GLY A 737 -4.84 -23.13 -15.20
C GLY A 737 -4.31 -21.74 -15.49
N LEU A 738 -4.94 -20.65 -15.07
CA LEU A 738 -4.49 -19.29 -15.43
C LEU A 738 -3.04 -19.06 -14.97
N ILE A 739 -2.67 -19.47 -13.76
CA ILE A 739 -1.30 -19.35 -13.25
C ILE A 739 -0.35 -20.22 -14.08
N SER A 740 -0.77 -21.42 -14.47
CA SER A 740 0.04 -22.39 -15.21
C SER A 740 0.15 -22.02 -16.70
N GLY A 741 -0.91 -21.48 -17.28
CA GLY A 741 -1.04 -20.98 -18.63
C GLY A 741 -0.18 -19.75 -18.84
N PHE A 742 -0.14 -18.80 -17.90
CA PHE A 742 0.84 -17.70 -17.97
C PHE A 742 2.28 -18.21 -18.05
N VAL A 743 2.64 -19.25 -17.26
CA VAL A 743 3.99 -19.84 -17.30
C VAL A 743 4.25 -20.54 -18.62
N MET A 744 3.26 -21.27 -19.17
CA MET A 744 3.39 -21.91 -20.48
C MET A 744 3.48 -20.88 -21.60
N ASP A 745 2.59 -19.90 -21.66
CA ASP A 745 2.52 -18.92 -22.75
C ASP A 745 3.79 -18.06 -22.81
N VAL A 746 4.32 -17.68 -21.64
CA VAL A 746 5.64 -17.03 -21.54
C VAL A 746 6.76 -17.96 -22.00
N ARG A 747 6.63 -19.27 -21.91
CA ARG A 747 7.69 -20.19 -22.30
C ARG A 747 7.63 -20.59 -23.77
N THR A 748 6.48 -21.04 -24.26
CA THR A 748 6.27 -21.52 -25.64
C THR A 748 6.22 -20.37 -26.62
N ASP A 749 5.32 -19.42 -26.38
CA ASP A 749 5.05 -18.38 -27.36
C ASP A 749 6.27 -17.45 -27.46
N ILE A 750 7.00 -17.21 -26.36
CA ILE A 750 8.28 -16.48 -26.41
C ILE A 750 9.34 -17.28 -27.15
N SER A 751 9.41 -18.60 -27.03
CA SER A 751 10.41 -19.39 -27.76
C SER A 751 10.17 -19.32 -29.27
N GLU A 752 8.92 -19.42 -29.72
CA GLU A 752 8.53 -19.20 -31.12
C GLU A 752 8.79 -17.74 -31.54
N LEU A 753 8.42 -16.77 -30.69
CA LEU A 753 8.68 -15.34 -30.91
C LEU A 753 10.19 -15.03 -30.96
N LYS A 754 11.04 -15.74 -30.22
CA LYS A 754 12.50 -15.62 -30.23
C LYS A 754 13.09 -16.04 -31.57
N VAL A 755 12.47 -17.03 -32.22
CA VAL A 755 12.90 -17.53 -33.52
C VAL A 755 12.43 -16.60 -34.64
N GLU A 756 11.14 -16.25 -34.67
CA GLU A 756 10.56 -15.50 -35.78
C GLU A 756 10.71 -13.97 -35.65
N TYR A 757 10.59 -13.43 -34.44
CA TYR A 757 10.64 -12.00 -34.14
C TYR A 757 11.55 -11.69 -32.94
N PRO A 758 12.86 -11.97 -33.04
CA PRO A 758 13.80 -11.92 -31.90
C PRO A 758 13.84 -10.58 -31.18
N ASP A 759 13.58 -9.47 -31.88
CA ASP A 759 13.57 -8.14 -31.29
C ASP A 759 12.32 -7.88 -30.42
N LEU A 760 11.16 -8.41 -30.83
CA LEU A 760 9.93 -8.36 -30.01
C LEU A 760 10.08 -9.26 -28.79
N ALA A 761 10.65 -10.45 -28.95
CA ALA A 761 10.93 -11.34 -27.82
C ALA A 761 11.91 -10.73 -26.80
N LYS A 762 13.00 -10.09 -27.25
CA LYS A 762 13.94 -9.39 -26.36
C LYS A 762 13.27 -8.25 -25.60
N LYS A 763 12.36 -7.51 -26.24
CA LYS A 763 11.56 -6.47 -25.56
C LYS A 763 10.62 -7.09 -24.53
N PHE A 764 10.00 -8.21 -24.86
CA PHE A 764 9.09 -8.93 -23.98
C PHE A 764 9.80 -9.43 -22.73
N ASP A 765 10.92 -10.15 -22.89
CA ASP A 765 11.74 -10.64 -21.78
C ASP A 765 12.22 -9.48 -20.90
N ARG A 766 12.76 -8.41 -21.53
CA ARG A 766 13.26 -7.24 -20.81
C ARG A 766 12.20 -6.59 -19.93
N LEU A 767 11.02 -6.31 -20.49
CA LEU A 767 9.93 -5.67 -19.73
C LEU A 767 9.39 -6.62 -18.65
N GLY A 768 9.29 -7.91 -18.94
CA GLY A 768 8.88 -8.92 -17.96
C GLY A 768 9.84 -9.00 -16.76
N ASP A 769 11.15 -9.12 -17.02
CA ASP A 769 12.19 -9.17 -15.99
C ASP A 769 12.23 -7.87 -15.19
N GLU A 770 12.17 -6.73 -15.88
CA GLU A 770 12.18 -5.41 -15.26
C GLU A 770 11.02 -5.23 -14.29
N MET A 771 9.78 -5.55 -14.70
CA MET A 771 8.61 -5.45 -13.84
C MET A 771 8.68 -6.41 -12.64
N GLY A 772 9.19 -7.63 -12.83
CA GLY A 772 9.40 -8.60 -11.74
C GLY A 772 10.45 -8.14 -10.71
N HIS A 773 11.56 -7.56 -11.18
CA HIS A 773 12.60 -6.99 -10.32
C HIS A 773 12.12 -5.73 -9.58
N LEU A 774 11.38 -4.87 -10.26
CA LEU A 774 10.84 -3.64 -9.66
C LEU A 774 9.82 -3.96 -8.56
N GLN A 775 8.99 -4.99 -8.70
CA GLN A 775 8.03 -5.37 -7.66
C GLN A 775 8.65 -6.07 -6.45
N SER A 776 9.72 -6.84 -6.63
CA SER A 776 10.41 -7.54 -5.54
C SER A 776 11.37 -6.63 -4.75
N GLY A 777 11.86 -5.55 -5.37
CA GLY A 777 12.84 -4.62 -4.81
C GLY A 777 12.27 -3.34 -4.18
N ILE A 778 10.96 -3.22 -4.02
CA ILE A 778 10.33 -2.16 -3.23
C ILE A 778 10.29 -2.68 -1.80
N GLY A 779 11.35 -2.46 -1.04
CA GLY A 779 11.32 -2.54 0.41
C GLY A 779 11.25 -1.12 0.95
N VAL A 780 10.49 -0.87 2.02
CA VAL A 780 10.75 0.28 2.89
C VAL A 780 11.99 -0.08 3.74
N SER A 781 13.17 -0.08 3.12
CA SER A 781 14.44 -0.23 3.84
C SER A 781 14.70 1.02 4.68
N THR A 782 15.00 0.81 5.95
CA THR A 782 15.26 1.83 6.97
C THR A 782 16.71 2.32 7.00
N LYS A 783 17.50 2.04 5.95
CA LYS A 783 18.85 2.59 5.75
C LYS A 783 18.99 3.05 4.31
N GLU A 784 19.16 4.36 4.12
CA GLU A 784 19.79 4.98 2.94
C GLU A 784 19.38 4.44 1.55
N ASP A 785 18.14 3.99 1.37
CA ASP A 785 17.59 3.89 0.01
C ASP A 785 17.14 5.32 -0.37
N ASP A 786 17.91 5.93 -1.25
CA ASP A 786 17.70 7.27 -1.77
C ASP A 786 16.24 7.40 -2.28
N LEU A 787 15.52 8.47 -1.90
CA LEU A 787 14.16 8.76 -2.38
C LEU A 787 14.09 8.69 -3.91
N GLU A 788 15.18 9.11 -4.55
CA GLU A 788 15.39 9.05 -5.99
C GLU A 788 15.36 7.61 -6.53
N THR A 789 15.87 6.64 -5.77
CA THR A 789 15.83 5.21 -6.12
C THR A 789 14.41 4.65 -6.04
N TRP A 790 13.64 5.02 -5.02
CA TRP A 790 12.25 4.58 -4.88
C TRP A 790 11.35 5.19 -5.96
N GLN A 791 11.47 6.50 -6.22
CA GLN A 791 10.74 7.21 -7.29
C GLN A 791 11.08 6.64 -8.68
N ARG A 792 12.37 6.46 -9.00
CA ARG A 792 12.80 5.85 -10.26
C ARG A 792 12.23 4.44 -10.42
N LYS A 793 12.16 3.65 -9.34
CA LYS A 793 11.57 2.30 -9.38
C LYS A 793 10.05 2.33 -9.63
N GLN A 794 9.29 3.22 -8.99
CA GLN A 794 7.84 3.33 -9.20
C GLN A 794 7.50 3.84 -10.61
N GLU A 795 8.11 4.94 -11.02
CA GLU A 795 7.90 5.53 -12.35
C GLU A 795 8.30 4.54 -13.45
N ARG A 796 9.39 3.80 -13.26
CA ARG A 796 9.80 2.77 -14.22
C ARG A 796 8.82 1.60 -14.26
N LEU A 797 8.26 1.19 -13.12
CA LEU A 797 7.27 0.11 -13.08
C LEU A 797 6.01 0.48 -13.85
N ARG A 798 5.53 1.71 -13.69
CA ARG A 798 4.37 2.24 -14.41
C ARG A 798 4.59 2.32 -15.91
N LYS A 799 5.73 2.90 -16.34
CA LYS A 799 6.11 2.94 -17.75
C LYS A 799 6.25 1.54 -18.35
N ALA A 800 6.85 0.61 -17.61
CA ALA A 800 7.01 -0.76 -18.07
C ALA A 800 5.66 -1.46 -18.29
N ASP A 801 4.65 -1.24 -17.43
CA ASP A 801 3.30 -1.79 -17.63
C ASP A 801 2.63 -1.25 -18.91
N GLU A 802 2.67 0.07 -19.13
CA GLU A 802 2.13 0.69 -20.34
C GLU A 802 2.88 0.27 -21.62
N GLU A 803 4.21 0.17 -21.55
CA GLU A 803 5.06 -0.34 -22.64
C GLU A 803 4.73 -1.80 -22.96
N PHE A 804 4.43 -2.60 -21.93
CA PHE A 804 4.12 -4.02 -22.09
C PHE A 804 2.75 -4.25 -22.75
N ASP A 805 1.72 -3.47 -22.39
CA ASP A 805 0.41 -3.55 -23.04
C ASP A 805 0.46 -3.18 -24.52
N LYS A 806 1.25 -2.15 -24.87
CA LYS A 806 1.52 -1.79 -26.28
C LYS A 806 2.26 -2.91 -27.00
N LEU A 807 3.29 -3.49 -26.37
CA LEU A 807 4.05 -4.60 -26.93
C LEU A 807 3.16 -5.81 -27.24
N LEU A 808 2.22 -6.14 -26.36
CA LEU A 808 1.26 -7.23 -26.63
C LEU A 808 0.40 -6.96 -27.85
N GLY A 809 -0.04 -5.71 -28.05
CA GLY A 809 -0.73 -5.31 -29.28
C GLY A 809 0.14 -5.48 -30.52
N GLU A 810 1.42 -5.13 -30.44
CA GLU A 810 2.39 -5.31 -31.54
C GLU A 810 2.64 -6.78 -31.88
N VAL A 811 2.80 -7.64 -30.86
CA VAL A 811 3.01 -9.09 -31.06
C VAL A 811 1.77 -9.72 -31.68
N ARG A 812 0.57 -9.41 -31.17
CA ARG A 812 -0.71 -9.93 -31.71
C ARG A 812 -1.05 -9.41 -33.10
N GLY A 813 -0.38 -8.35 -33.56
CA GLY A 813 -0.49 -7.85 -34.93
C GLY A 813 0.39 -8.61 -35.94
N ARG A 814 1.19 -9.60 -35.51
CA ARG A 814 2.04 -10.41 -36.39
C ARG A 814 1.33 -11.69 -36.83
N ILE A 815 1.58 -12.09 -38.08
CA ILE A 815 1.05 -13.33 -38.64
C ILE A 815 1.62 -14.51 -37.85
N GLY A 816 0.76 -15.41 -37.39
CA GLY A 816 1.12 -16.57 -36.56
C GLY A 816 1.11 -16.30 -35.06
N PHE A 817 0.91 -15.05 -34.63
CA PHE A 817 0.89 -14.62 -33.22
C PHE A 817 -0.43 -13.94 -32.83
N GLU A 818 -1.47 -14.01 -33.66
CA GLU A 818 -2.77 -13.38 -33.41
C GLU A 818 -3.41 -13.85 -32.10
N THR A 819 -3.11 -15.08 -31.70
CA THR A 819 -3.56 -15.73 -30.47
C THR A 819 -2.51 -15.72 -29.34
N PHE A 820 -1.44 -14.92 -29.46
CA PHE A 820 -0.38 -14.82 -28.44
C PHE A 820 -0.93 -14.48 -27.05
N LEU A 821 -0.70 -15.36 -26.07
CA LEU A 821 -1.31 -15.34 -24.73
C LEU A 821 -2.86 -15.26 -24.74
N LEU A 822 -3.54 -15.85 -25.73
CA LEU A 822 -5.00 -16.00 -25.83
C LEU A 822 -5.40 -17.50 -25.79
N PRO A 823 -6.70 -17.82 -25.67
CA PRO A 823 -7.17 -19.22 -25.68
C PRO A 823 -6.97 -19.90 -27.04
N PRO A 824 -6.84 -21.24 -27.06
CA PRO A 824 -6.75 -22.01 -28.30
C PRO A 824 -7.95 -21.81 -29.23
N THR A 825 -7.68 -21.77 -30.53
CA THR A 825 -8.67 -21.83 -31.60
C THR A 825 -9.32 -23.21 -31.67
N GLU A 826 -10.46 -23.32 -32.36
CA GLU A 826 -11.11 -24.61 -32.58
C GLU A 826 -10.17 -25.60 -33.29
N ALA A 827 -9.44 -25.13 -34.30
CA ALA A 827 -8.46 -25.94 -35.02
C ALA A 827 -7.35 -26.47 -34.11
N GLU A 828 -6.85 -25.66 -33.18
CA GLU A 828 -5.84 -26.10 -32.20
C GLU A 828 -6.42 -27.13 -31.23
N LEU A 829 -7.67 -26.97 -30.76
CA LEU A 829 -8.32 -27.97 -29.90
C LEU A 829 -8.50 -29.32 -30.61
N LEU A 830 -8.86 -29.32 -31.90
CA LEU A 830 -8.98 -30.54 -32.71
C LEU A 830 -7.61 -31.19 -32.97
N ALA A 831 -6.58 -30.39 -33.24
CA ALA A 831 -5.21 -30.86 -33.38
C ALA A 831 -4.71 -31.53 -32.08
N ALA A 832 -5.11 -30.98 -30.92
CA ALA A 832 -4.83 -31.57 -29.61
C ALA A 832 -5.45 -32.97 -29.44
N ALA A 833 -6.47 -33.34 -30.21
CA ALA A 833 -7.11 -34.66 -30.15
C ALA A 833 -6.62 -35.63 -31.24
N THR A 834 -5.46 -35.36 -31.85
CA THR A 834 -4.84 -36.23 -32.86
C THR A 834 -3.55 -36.85 -32.32
N PRO A 835 -3.39 -38.19 -32.29
CA PRO A 835 -4.29 -39.23 -32.81
C PRO A 835 -5.38 -39.70 -31.81
N GLU A 836 -5.34 -39.23 -30.56
CA GLU A 836 -6.14 -39.81 -29.47
C GLU A 836 -7.20 -38.84 -28.94
N PRO A 837 -8.42 -39.33 -28.64
CA PRO A 837 -9.52 -38.50 -28.18
C PRO A 837 -9.26 -37.89 -26.79
N ILE A 838 -9.79 -36.68 -26.59
CA ILE A 838 -9.82 -36.00 -25.29
C ILE A 838 -11.27 -35.95 -24.79
N VAL A 839 -11.46 -36.26 -23.52
CA VAL A 839 -12.71 -36.08 -22.80
C VAL A 839 -12.53 -34.98 -21.75
N ALA A 840 -13.07 -33.80 -22.02
CA ALA A 840 -13.08 -32.68 -21.08
C ALA A 840 -14.39 -32.62 -20.32
N ILE A 841 -14.32 -32.47 -18.99
CA ILE A 841 -15.51 -32.61 -18.14
C ILE A 841 -15.77 -31.28 -17.46
N ASN A 842 -16.91 -30.67 -17.78
CA ASN A 842 -17.43 -29.51 -17.08
C ASN A 842 -18.24 -29.97 -15.87
N VAL A 843 -17.80 -29.59 -14.67
CA VAL A 843 -18.54 -29.79 -13.43
C VAL A 843 -19.09 -28.43 -13.00
N SER A 844 -20.40 -28.25 -13.16
CA SER A 844 -21.11 -27.04 -12.73
C SER A 844 -22.31 -27.41 -11.86
N PHE A 845 -22.77 -26.47 -11.05
CA PHE A 845 -23.94 -26.67 -10.21
C PHE A 845 -25.23 -26.88 -11.03
N TYR A 846 -25.26 -26.38 -12.27
CA TYR A 846 -26.48 -26.33 -13.09
C TYR A 846 -26.61 -27.49 -14.06
N ARG A 847 -25.50 -27.92 -14.66
CA ARG A 847 -25.39 -29.07 -15.56
C ARG A 847 -23.94 -29.55 -15.54
N CYS A 848 -23.74 -30.85 -15.70
CA CYS A 848 -22.42 -31.41 -15.94
C CYS A 848 -22.36 -31.93 -17.37
N ASP A 849 -21.21 -31.76 -18.02
CA ASP A 849 -21.07 -32.07 -19.44
C ASP A 849 -19.72 -32.73 -19.73
N ALA A 850 -19.70 -33.68 -20.65
CA ALA A 850 -18.48 -34.19 -21.27
C ALA A 850 -18.36 -33.65 -22.69
N PHE A 851 -17.29 -32.92 -22.97
CA PHE A 851 -16.84 -32.59 -24.31
C PHE A 851 -15.99 -33.73 -24.84
N ILE A 852 -16.45 -34.38 -25.91
CA ILE A 852 -15.71 -35.39 -26.64
C ILE A 852 -15.05 -34.71 -27.83
N ILE A 853 -13.73 -34.70 -27.84
CA ILE A 853 -12.90 -34.00 -28.81
C ILE A 853 -12.15 -35.07 -29.62
N GLU A 854 -12.39 -35.09 -30.92
CA GLU A 854 -11.72 -35.94 -31.90
C GLU A 854 -11.22 -35.05 -33.05
N SER A 855 -10.32 -35.57 -33.89
CA SER A 855 -9.83 -34.85 -35.08
C SER A 855 -10.94 -34.38 -36.04
N THR A 856 -12.10 -35.04 -36.01
CA THR A 856 -13.26 -34.75 -36.86
C THR A 856 -14.23 -33.72 -36.28
N GLY A 857 -14.15 -33.38 -34.98
CA GLY A 857 -15.05 -32.42 -34.37
C GLY A 857 -15.15 -32.49 -32.84
N ILE A 858 -15.87 -31.52 -32.28
CA ILE A 858 -16.18 -31.41 -30.85
C ILE A 858 -17.68 -31.67 -30.65
N ARG A 859 -18.02 -32.68 -29.83
CA ARG A 859 -19.42 -32.97 -29.43
C ARG A 859 -19.57 -32.94 -27.92
N THR A 860 -20.78 -32.75 -27.44
CA THR A 860 -21.10 -32.66 -26.00
C THR A 860 -22.10 -33.73 -25.59
N ILE A 861 -21.88 -34.32 -24.41
CA ILE A 861 -22.80 -35.24 -23.74
C ILE A 861 -23.18 -34.61 -22.42
N GLU A 862 -24.47 -34.49 -22.15
CA GLU A 862 -24.94 -34.07 -20.83
C GLU A 862 -24.89 -35.25 -19.85
N LEU A 863 -24.41 -35.00 -18.63
CA LEU A 863 -24.21 -35.98 -17.57
C LEU A 863 -25.13 -35.69 -16.38
N PRO A 864 -26.44 -35.96 -16.48
CA PRO A 864 -27.43 -35.53 -15.48
C PRO A 864 -27.24 -36.19 -14.11
N ASP A 865 -26.66 -37.40 -14.06
CA ASP A 865 -26.41 -38.14 -12.82
C ASP A 865 -25.10 -37.73 -12.13
N LEU A 866 -24.28 -36.89 -12.78
CA LEU A 866 -23.05 -36.34 -12.21
C LEU A 866 -23.37 -35.03 -11.47
N SER A 867 -23.06 -34.98 -10.17
CA SER A 867 -23.37 -33.83 -9.32
C SER A 867 -22.14 -33.25 -8.64
N GLN A 868 -21.89 -31.95 -8.83
CA GLN A 868 -20.82 -31.21 -8.15
C GLN A 868 -20.88 -31.39 -6.62
N ARG A 869 -22.08 -31.35 -6.04
CA ARG A 869 -22.28 -31.51 -4.59
C ARG A 869 -21.80 -32.88 -4.11
N ARG A 870 -22.13 -33.94 -4.86
CA ARG A 870 -21.70 -35.31 -4.54
C ARG A 870 -20.18 -35.46 -4.72
N LEU A 871 -19.62 -34.90 -5.79
CA LEU A 871 -18.17 -34.90 -6.05
C LEU A 871 -17.36 -34.21 -4.94
N ARG A 872 -17.85 -33.09 -4.39
CA ARG A 872 -17.18 -32.38 -3.28
C ARG A 872 -17.13 -33.19 -1.99
N VAL A 873 -18.19 -33.95 -1.69
CA VAL A 873 -18.16 -34.92 -0.58
C VAL A 873 -17.15 -36.04 -0.89
N TRP A 874 -17.10 -36.45 -2.16
CA TRP A 874 -16.31 -37.58 -2.62
C TRP A 874 -14.79 -37.32 -2.71
N ALA A 875 -14.38 -36.06 -2.87
CA ALA A 875 -12.97 -35.66 -2.85
C ALA A 875 -12.24 -36.03 -1.54
N SER A 876 -12.98 -36.32 -0.46
CA SER A 876 -12.44 -36.91 0.77
C SER A 876 -12.45 -38.46 0.70
N PHE A 877 -11.29 -39.07 0.93
CA PHE A 877 -11.12 -40.53 0.86
C PHE A 877 -12.04 -41.23 1.88
N PRO A 878 -12.90 -42.18 1.46
CA PRO A 878 -13.82 -42.86 2.36
C PRO A 878 -13.07 -43.78 3.33
N SER A 879 -13.56 -43.86 4.58
CA SER A 879 -12.99 -44.75 5.60
C SER A 879 -13.42 -46.22 5.44
N ALA A 880 -14.53 -46.49 4.74
CA ALA A 880 -15.08 -47.83 4.55
C ALA A 880 -14.97 -48.32 3.09
N ARG A 881 -14.61 -49.61 2.90
CA ARG A 881 -14.47 -50.24 1.58
C ARG A 881 -15.80 -50.36 0.81
N SER A 882 -16.89 -50.70 1.49
CA SER A 882 -18.22 -50.79 0.85
C SER A 882 -18.66 -49.45 0.26
N GLU A 883 -18.36 -48.35 0.97
CA GLU A 883 -18.63 -47.00 0.50
C GLU A 883 -17.87 -46.69 -0.80
N LEU A 884 -16.59 -47.10 -0.88
CA LEU A 884 -15.75 -46.94 -2.08
C LEU A 884 -16.31 -47.69 -3.30
N ALA A 885 -16.85 -48.90 -3.12
CA ALA A 885 -17.42 -49.67 -4.23
C ALA A 885 -18.62 -48.96 -4.87
N SER A 886 -19.60 -48.57 -4.07
CA SER A 886 -20.79 -47.86 -4.53
C SER A 886 -20.45 -46.50 -5.16
N ARG A 887 -19.41 -45.87 -4.64
CA ARG A 887 -18.85 -44.61 -5.15
C ARG A 887 -18.24 -44.78 -6.56
N LEU A 888 -17.47 -45.84 -6.81
CA LEU A 888 -16.86 -46.14 -8.13
C LEU A 888 -17.89 -46.65 -9.16
N GLU A 889 -18.88 -47.41 -8.73
CA GLU A 889 -20.02 -47.83 -9.56
C GLU A 889 -20.85 -46.62 -9.99
N TRP A 890 -21.14 -45.70 -9.08
CA TRP A 890 -21.78 -44.44 -9.45
C TRP A 890 -20.95 -43.62 -10.45
N LEU A 891 -19.62 -43.53 -10.29
CA LEU A 891 -18.77 -42.81 -11.25
C LEU A 891 -18.75 -43.49 -12.63
N TRP A 892 -18.89 -44.82 -12.67
CA TRP A 892 -19.04 -45.55 -13.91
C TRP A 892 -20.35 -45.15 -14.61
N ASP A 893 -21.48 -45.27 -13.91
CA ASP A 893 -22.80 -44.99 -14.48
C ASP A 893 -22.97 -43.50 -14.85
N ALA A 894 -22.53 -42.59 -13.98
CA ALA A 894 -22.79 -41.15 -14.12
C ALA A 894 -21.81 -40.43 -15.06
N LEU A 895 -20.65 -41.00 -15.34
CA LEU A 895 -19.60 -40.33 -16.14
C LEU A 895 -18.98 -41.27 -17.18
N SER A 896 -18.37 -42.36 -16.71
CA SER A 896 -17.41 -43.09 -17.54
C SER A 896 -18.07 -43.89 -18.65
N GLN A 897 -19.16 -44.61 -18.32
CA GLN A 897 -19.91 -45.41 -19.29
C GLN A 897 -20.53 -44.54 -20.40
N PRO A 898 -21.22 -43.41 -20.12
CA PRO A 898 -21.71 -42.51 -21.18
C PRO A 898 -20.60 -42.02 -22.12
N CYS A 899 -19.46 -41.59 -21.56
CA CYS A 899 -18.33 -41.09 -22.34
C CYS A 899 -17.73 -42.19 -23.24
N LEU A 900 -17.45 -43.37 -22.67
CA LEU A 900 -16.88 -44.51 -23.39
C LEU A 900 -17.83 -45.02 -24.48
N SER A 901 -19.14 -45.04 -24.22
CA SER A 901 -20.14 -45.45 -25.20
C SER A 901 -20.19 -44.50 -26.40
N SER A 902 -20.06 -43.18 -26.17
CA SER A 902 -19.98 -42.19 -27.26
C SER A 902 -18.69 -42.25 -28.08
N LEU A 903 -17.62 -42.81 -27.51
CA LEU A 903 -16.38 -43.12 -28.20
C LEU A 903 -16.39 -44.51 -28.86
N GLY A 904 -17.48 -45.27 -28.73
CA GLY A 904 -17.59 -46.63 -29.26
C GLY A 904 -16.86 -47.71 -28.45
N LEU A 905 -16.38 -47.39 -27.24
CA LEU A 905 -15.59 -48.28 -26.39
C LEU A 905 -16.47 -49.13 -25.45
N THR A 906 -17.38 -49.92 -26.04
CA THR A 906 -18.47 -50.61 -25.34
C THR A 906 -18.16 -52.05 -24.90
N SER A 907 -17.00 -52.61 -25.25
CA SER A 907 -16.61 -53.99 -24.90
C SER A 907 -15.17 -54.07 -24.38
N PRO A 908 -14.84 -55.04 -23.50
CA PRO A 908 -13.48 -55.20 -23.00
C PRO A 908 -12.53 -55.59 -24.13
N VAL A 909 -11.30 -55.09 -24.06
CA VAL A 909 -10.24 -55.40 -25.03
C VAL A 909 -9.59 -56.74 -24.65
N LEU A 910 -9.38 -57.62 -25.64
CA LEU A 910 -8.91 -59.00 -25.44
C LEU A 910 -7.53 -59.28 -26.05
N ASP A 911 -7.03 -58.41 -26.91
CA ASP A 911 -5.79 -58.56 -27.69
C ASP A 911 -4.64 -57.68 -27.17
N ASP A 912 -4.76 -57.17 -25.94
CA ASP A 912 -3.81 -56.26 -25.29
C ASP A 912 -3.53 -54.96 -26.07
N ASN A 913 -4.38 -54.59 -27.04
CA ASN A 913 -4.29 -53.38 -27.85
C ASN A 913 -5.35 -52.36 -27.43
N TRP A 914 -5.21 -51.83 -26.21
CA TRP A 914 -6.19 -50.88 -25.67
C TRP A 914 -6.15 -49.54 -26.40
N PRO A 915 -7.31 -48.92 -26.66
CA PRO A 915 -7.36 -47.51 -27.05
C PRO A 915 -6.88 -46.63 -25.88
N HIS A 916 -6.51 -45.39 -26.20
CA HIS A 916 -6.04 -44.41 -25.23
C HIS A 916 -6.96 -43.18 -25.18
N ILE A 917 -7.27 -42.71 -23.98
CA ILE A 917 -8.10 -41.52 -23.74
C ILE A 917 -7.41 -40.57 -22.77
N TRP A 918 -7.50 -39.28 -23.09
CA TRP A 918 -7.11 -38.17 -22.20
C TRP A 918 -8.31 -37.62 -21.43
N TRP A 919 -8.27 -37.69 -20.10
CA TRP A 919 -9.24 -37.07 -19.21
C TRP A 919 -8.78 -35.67 -18.81
N THR A 920 -9.62 -34.66 -19.02
CA THR A 920 -9.39 -33.29 -18.53
C THR A 920 -10.51 -32.88 -17.56
N PRO A 921 -10.48 -33.37 -16.30
CA PRO A 921 -11.49 -33.07 -15.29
C PRO A 921 -11.42 -31.63 -14.77
N THR A 922 -12.52 -31.13 -14.21
CA THR A 922 -12.61 -29.82 -13.53
C THR A 922 -13.09 -29.96 -12.10
N ASP A 923 -12.88 -28.92 -11.28
CA ASP A 923 -13.26 -28.88 -9.86
C ASP A 923 -12.76 -30.14 -9.11
N ALA A 924 -13.53 -30.63 -8.13
CA ALA A 924 -13.26 -31.79 -7.29
C ALA A 924 -13.02 -33.09 -8.07
N LEU A 925 -13.49 -33.20 -9.31
CA LEU A 925 -13.26 -34.39 -10.15
C LEU A 925 -11.78 -34.57 -10.50
N SER A 926 -10.98 -33.49 -10.46
CA SER A 926 -9.53 -33.53 -10.66
C SER A 926 -8.79 -34.36 -9.60
N CYS A 927 -9.43 -34.62 -8.46
CA CYS A 927 -8.88 -35.38 -7.35
C CYS A 927 -9.45 -36.81 -7.24
N ILE A 928 -10.18 -37.27 -8.27
CA ILE A 928 -10.90 -38.55 -8.29
C ILE A 928 -10.33 -39.45 -9.40
N PRO A 929 -10.01 -40.74 -9.12
CA PRO A 929 -9.46 -41.66 -10.11
C PRO A 929 -10.54 -42.17 -11.07
N ILE A 930 -10.89 -41.37 -12.09
CA ILE A 930 -11.80 -41.76 -13.20
C ILE A 930 -11.42 -43.13 -13.81
N HIS A 931 -10.14 -43.40 -13.99
CA HIS A 931 -9.64 -44.69 -14.51
C HIS A 931 -10.03 -45.90 -13.65
N ALA A 932 -10.39 -45.69 -12.38
CA ALA A 932 -10.86 -46.73 -11.47
C ALA A 932 -12.39 -46.87 -11.43
N ALA A 933 -13.15 -46.06 -12.18
CA ALA A 933 -14.60 -46.20 -12.26
C ALA A 933 -14.98 -47.57 -12.83
N GLY A 934 -15.93 -48.25 -12.16
CA GLY A 934 -16.44 -49.53 -12.64
C GLY A 934 -17.31 -50.27 -11.63
N ARG A 935 -17.95 -51.33 -12.09
CA ARG A 935 -18.71 -52.28 -11.26
C ARG A 935 -17.81 -53.45 -10.89
N TYR A 936 -17.59 -53.67 -9.60
CA TYR A 936 -16.65 -54.67 -9.09
C TYR A 936 -17.31 -55.94 -8.57
N GLY A 937 -18.56 -56.22 -8.97
CA GLY A 937 -19.21 -57.51 -8.71
C GLY A 937 -18.46 -58.69 -9.32
N GLU A 938 -18.75 -59.91 -8.85
CA GLU A 938 -18.05 -61.13 -9.30
C GLU A 938 -18.17 -61.31 -10.82
N GLY A 939 -17.05 -61.42 -11.53
CA GLY A 939 -17.00 -61.63 -12.98
C GLY A 939 -17.22 -60.38 -13.85
N SER A 940 -17.44 -59.21 -13.25
CA SER A 940 -17.64 -57.96 -14.01
C SER A 940 -16.38 -57.48 -14.73
N THR A 941 -16.56 -57.04 -15.98
CA THR A 941 -15.58 -56.33 -16.83
C THR A 941 -16.08 -54.92 -17.19
N GLU A 942 -17.10 -54.43 -16.50
CA GLU A 942 -17.64 -53.07 -16.65
C GLU A 942 -16.78 -52.08 -15.88
N THR A 943 -15.54 -51.89 -16.32
CA THR A 943 -14.60 -50.93 -15.71
C THR A 943 -13.86 -50.15 -16.78
N VAL A 944 -13.46 -48.90 -16.48
CA VAL A 944 -12.67 -48.08 -17.41
C VAL A 944 -11.36 -48.78 -17.74
N LEU A 945 -10.74 -49.40 -16.74
CA LEU A 945 -9.50 -50.17 -16.86
C LEU A 945 -9.63 -51.39 -17.81
N ASP A 946 -10.83 -51.90 -18.04
CA ASP A 946 -11.05 -52.98 -19.00
C ASP A 946 -11.31 -52.49 -20.44
N ARG A 947 -11.52 -51.17 -20.63
CA ARG A 947 -11.88 -50.56 -21.92
C ARG A 947 -10.78 -49.73 -22.56
N THR A 948 -9.99 -49.01 -21.77
CA THR A 948 -9.05 -48.02 -22.29
C THR A 948 -7.88 -47.79 -21.34
N MET A 949 -6.74 -47.42 -21.92
CA MET A 949 -5.68 -46.74 -21.19
C MET A 949 -6.16 -45.31 -20.89
N SER A 950 -5.89 -44.84 -19.67
CA SER A 950 -6.34 -43.53 -19.19
C SER A 950 -5.15 -42.68 -18.79
N SER A 951 -5.10 -41.48 -19.35
CA SER A 951 -4.16 -40.43 -18.94
C SER A 951 -4.90 -39.14 -18.62
N TYR A 952 -4.28 -38.26 -17.86
CA TYR A 952 -4.87 -37.02 -17.37
C TYR A 952 -4.09 -35.81 -17.90
N ALA A 953 -4.78 -34.72 -18.17
CA ALA A 953 -4.16 -33.45 -18.51
C ALA A 953 -4.75 -32.31 -17.65
N LEU A 954 -3.91 -31.32 -17.34
CA LEU A 954 -4.31 -30.16 -16.53
C LEU A 954 -5.30 -29.28 -17.30
N THR A 955 -4.98 -29.02 -18.57
CA THR A 955 -5.79 -28.28 -19.53
C THR A 955 -5.51 -28.86 -20.92
N ILE A 956 -6.37 -28.60 -21.90
CA ILE A 956 -6.09 -28.99 -23.30
C ILE A 956 -4.87 -28.22 -23.79
N LYS A 957 -4.73 -26.97 -23.33
CA LYS A 957 -3.56 -26.14 -23.59
C LYS A 957 -2.25 -26.77 -23.09
N SER A 958 -2.24 -27.43 -21.93
CA SER A 958 -1.03 -28.13 -21.44
C SER A 958 -0.65 -29.30 -22.33
N LEU A 959 -1.64 -30.03 -22.84
CA LEU A 959 -1.44 -31.15 -23.76
C LEU A 959 -0.88 -30.68 -25.11
N LEU A 960 -1.45 -29.60 -25.67
CA LEU A 960 -0.93 -28.97 -26.89
C LEU A 960 0.52 -28.55 -26.76
N HIS A 961 0.86 -27.94 -25.62
CA HIS A 961 2.23 -27.52 -25.32
C HIS A 961 3.21 -28.68 -25.32
N GLY A 962 2.87 -29.79 -24.65
CA GLY A 962 3.76 -30.95 -24.62
C GLY A 962 3.85 -31.69 -25.96
N ARG A 963 2.77 -31.73 -26.77
CA ARG A 963 2.80 -32.33 -28.12
C ARG A 963 3.59 -31.52 -29.14
N LYS A 964 3.50 -30.18 -29.13
CA LYS A 964 4.33 -29.31 -30.00
C LYS A 964 5.84 -29.58 -29.82
N ARG A 965 6.27 -29.97 -28.62
CA ARG A 965 7.67 -30.29 -28.31
C ARG A 965 8.16 -31.58 -28.97
N ASP A 966 7.26 -32.50 -29.34
CA ASP A 966 7.62 -33.77 -29.98
C ASP A 966 8.32 -33.57 -31.33
N ILE A 967 7.84 -32.57 -32.09
CA ILE A 967 8.35 -32.21 -33.42
C ILE A 967 9.78 -31.64 -33.37
N ALA A 968 10.23 -31.15 -32.21
CA ALA A 968 11.55 -30.53 -32.04
C ALA A 968 12.64 -31.48 -31.50
N SER A 969 12.31 -32.71 -31.09
CA SER A 969 13.15 -33.54 -30.22
C SER A 969 14.24 -34.40 -30.90
N ASP A 970 14.43 -34.29 -32.22
CA ASP A 970 15.44 -35.06 -32.96
C ASP A 970 16.90 -34.61 -32.75
N ARG A 971 17.18 -33.76 -31.76
CA ARG A 971 18.53 -33.20 -31.50
C ARG A 971 18.93 -33.34 -30.02
N GLU A 972 19.55 -34.47 -29.65
CA GLU A 972 20.80 -34.57 -28.83
C GLU A 972 20.98 -35.98 -28.15
N PRO A 973 22.15 -36.66 -28.30
CA PRO A 973 22.41 -38.01 -27.76
C PRO A 973 22.89 -38.08 -26.30
N GLU A 974 23.20 -36.96 -25.63
CA GLU A 974 24.08 -36.98 -24.44
C GLU A 974 23.41 -37.29 -23.08
N ARG A 975 22.08 -37.31 -22.98
CA ARG A 975 21.39 -37.35 -21.67
C ARG A 975 20.65 -38.65 -21.42
N ARG A 976 21.39 -39.57 -20.79
CA ARG A 976 20.99 -40.94 -20.49
C ARG A 976 21.11 -41.24 -19.00
N SER A 977 20.65 -40.38 -18.10
CA SER A 977 20.74 -40.67 -16.65
C SER A 977 19.37 -40.73 -15.97
N ALA A 978 19.27 -41.63 -14.99
CA ALA A 978 18.11 -41.77 -14.11
C ALA A 978 18.47 -41.28 -12.71
N LEU A 979 17.78 -40.26 -12.24
CA LEU A 979 17.93 -39.70 -10.90
C LEU A 979 17.01 -40.47 -9.94
N LEU A 980 17.59 -41.21 -9.01
CA LEU A 980 16.87 -42.11 -8.12
C LEU A 980 17.01 -41.64 -6.66
N VAL A 981 15.89 -41.38 -6.00
CA VAL A 981 15.84 -40.87 -4.61
C VAL A 981 14.90 -41.75 -3.79
N ALA A 982 15.43 -42.36 -2.71
CA ALA A 982 14.67 -43.14 -1.74
C ALA A 982 14.71 -42.48 -0.36
N MET A 983 13.57 -42.39 0.31
CA MET A 983 13.42 -41.80 1.64
C MET A 983 12.81 -42.80 2.64
N ARG A 984 13.56 -43.86 2.98
CA ARG A 984 13.13 -44.85 3.98
C ARG A 984 12.83 -44.24 5.35
N ASN A 985 13.76 -43.41 5.84
CA ASN A 985 13.65 -42.71 7.12
C ASN A 985 13.46 -41.22 6.86
N THR A 986 12.21 -40.75 6.83
CA THR A 986 11.90 -39.33 6.66
C THR A 986 11.79 -38.64 8.03
N PRO A 987 12.55 -37.56 8.30
CA PRO A 987 12.57 -36.93 9.62
C PRO A 987 11.18 -36.50 10.10
N GLY A 988 10.69 -37.04 11.22
CA GLY A 988 9.37 -36.68 11.78
C GLY A 988 8.16 -37.26 11.03
N SER A 989 8.36 -38.27 10.20
CA SER A 989 7.30 -39.03 9.51
C SER A 989 7.51 -40.54 9.75
N GLY A 990 6.52 -41.36 9.37
CA GLY A 990 6.63 -42.82 9.48
C GLY A 990 7.66 -43.42 8.51
N ASN A 991 8.19 -44.61 8.83
CA ASN A 991 9.15 -45.30 7.97
C ASN A 991 8.47 -45.94 6.77
N LEU A 992 9.07 -45.80 5.58
CA LEU A 992 8.69 -46.50 4.35
C LEU A 992 9.71 -47.62 4.14
N LEU A 993 9.34 -48.84 4.53
CA LEU A 993 10.23 -49.99 4.59
C LEU A 993 10.70 -50.43 3.19
N TYR A 994 9.87 -50.22 2.16
CA TYR A 994 10.10 -50.72 0.80
C TYR A 994 10.60 -49.64 -0.17
N ALA A 995 10.67 -48.36 0.23
CA ALA A 995 11.17 -47.29 -0.63
C ALA A 995 12.62 -47.52 -1.16
N GLU A 996 13.49 -48.12 -0.34
CA GLU A 996 14.84 -48.51 -0.77
C GLU A 996 14.82 -49.68 -1.76
N ASP A 997 13.91 -50.63 -1.56
CA ASP A 997 13.74 -51.79 -2.45
C ASP A 997 13.20 -51.36 -3.82
N GLU A 998 12.25 -50.42 -3.85
CA GLU A 998 11.73 -49.81 -5.09
C GLU A 998 12.85 -49.18 -5.91
N VAL A 999 13.64 -48.28 -5.31
CA VAL A 999 14.75 -47.62 -5.99
C VAL A 999 15.84 -48.61 -6.41
N LYS A 1000 16.12 -49.63 -5.59
CA LYS A 1000 17.08 -50.68 -5.93
C LYS A 1000 16.64 -51.48 -7.16
N LEU A 1001 15.35 -51.77 -7.28
CA LEU A 1001 14.77 -52.44 -8.44
C LEU A 1001 14.93 -51.57 -9.70
N VAL A 1002 14.53 -50.30 -9.63
CA VAL A 1002 14.66 -49.37 -10.78
C VAL A 1002 16.13 -49.19 -11.19
N LYS A 1003 17.03 -49.11 -10.22
CA LYS A 1003 18.49 -49.04 -10.45
C LYS A 1003 19.02 -50.23 -11.24
N GLN A 1004 18.49 -51.43 -11.01
CA GLN A 1004 18.87 -52.64 -11.75
C GLN A 1004 18.32 -52.65 -13.19
N MET A 1005 17.20 -51.98 -13.44
CA MET A 1005 16.60 -51.87 -14.77
C MET A 1005 17.26 -50.78 -15.64
N CYS A 1006 17.84 -49.74 -15.02
CA CYS A 1006 18.44 -48.59 -15.71
C CYS A 1006 19.41 -48.97 -16.85
N PRO A 1007 20.39 -49.89 -16.68
CA PRO A 1007 21.30 -50.25 -17.78
C PRO A 1007 20.60 -50.85 -19.01
N ARG A 1008 19.48 -51.55 -18.80
CA ARG A 1008 18.69 -52.14 -19.90
C ARG A 1008 17.84 -51.10 -20.63
N LEU A 1009 17.53 -49.99 -19.96
CA LEU A 1009 16.87 -48.81 -20.53
C LEU A 1009 17.87 -47.81 -21.12
N ASP A 1010 19.16 -48.17 -21.20
CA ASP A 1010 20.23 -47.27 -21.62
C ASP A 1010 20.28 -45.99 -20.75
N LEU A 1011 20.06 -46.18 -19.44
CA LEU A 1011 20.13 -45.13 -18.41
C LEU A 1011 21.25 -45.43 -17.39
N LYS A 1012 22.02 -44.39 -17.05
CA LYS A 1012 23.01 -44.38 -15.97
C LYS A 1012 22.34 -43.95 -14.66
N PRO A 1013 22.20 -44.82 -13.66
CA PRO A 1013 21.57 -44.46 -12.39
C PRO A 1013 22.46 -43.51 -11.57
N ARG A 1014 21.87 -42.45 -11.04
CA ARG A 1014 22.49 -41.48 -10.13
C ARG A 1014 21.63 -41.34 -8.88
N THR A 1015 22.27 -41.43 -7.71
CA THR A 1015 21.61 -41.28 -6.40
C THR A 1015 22.18 -40.05 -5.72
N PRO A 1016 21.53 -38.87 -5.79
CA PRO A 1016 22.03 -37.65 -5.19
C PRO A 1016 21.86 -37.72 -3.67
N ARG A 1017 22.45 -36.77 -2.95
CA ARG A 1017 22.02 -36.52 -1.57
C ARG A 1017 20.54 -36.12 -1.60
N PRO A 1018 19.67 -36.72 -0.77
CA PRO A 1018 18.25 -36.41 -0.77
C PRO A 1018 18.01 -35.10 0.00
N SER A 1019 18.51 -33.99 -0.53
CA SER A 1019 18.25 -32.63 -0.07
C SER A 1019 17.70 -31.79 -1.21
N LYS A 1020 17.00 -30.69 -0.91
CA LYS A 1020 16.41 -29.81 -1.93
C LYS A 1020 17.42 -29.39 -3.00
N GLU A 1021 18.58 -28.90 -2.58
CA GLU A 1021 19.64 -28.43 -3.48
C GLU A 1021 20.22 -29.57 -4.34
N GLY A 1022 20.45 -30.73 -3.73
CA GLY A 1022 20.99 -31.91 -4.42
C GLY A 1022 20.05 -32.43 -5.51
N VAL A 1023 18.74 -32.47 -5.22
CA VAL A 1023 17.71 -32.89 -6.18
C VAL A 1023 17.56 -31.85 -7.29
N LEU A 1024 17.36 -30.57 -6.97
CA LEU A 1024 17.14 -29.52 -7.97
C LEU A 1024 18.30 -29.40 -8.98
N THR A 1025 19.55 -29.46 -8.50
CA THR A 1025 20.73 -29.41 -9.37
C THR A 1025 20.82 -30.63 -10.28
N SER A 1026 20.42 -31.80 -9.77
CA SER A 1026 20.49 -33.04 -10.54
C SER A 1026 19.38 -33.17 -11.59
N LEU A 1027 18.21 -32.55 -11.36
CA LEU A 1027 17.09 -32.54 -12.31
C LEU A 1027 17.47 -31.94 -13.67
N GLU A 1028 18.41 -31.00 -13.71
CA GLU A 1028 18.87 -30.34 -14.94
C GLU A 1028 19.57 -31.30 -15.92
N THR A 1029 20.03 -32.46 -15.45
CA THR A 1029 20.83 -33.42 -16.24
C THR A 1029 20.19 -34.79 -16.40
N CYS A 1030 19.01 -35.02 -15.82
CA CYS A 1030 18.35 -36.32 -15.84
C CYS A 1030 17.39 -36.47 -17.02
N LYS A 1031 17.25 -37.70 -17.53
CA LYS A 1031 16.17 -38.09 -18.45
C LYS A 1031 14.99 -38.68 -17.68
N VAL A 1032 15.26 -39.38 -16.59
CA VAL A 1032 14.27 -39.94 -15.68
C VAL A 1032 14.53 -39.45 -14.26
N PHE A 1033 13.49 -39.02 -13.56
CA PHE A 1033 13.49 -38.77 -12.13
C PHE A 1033 12.55 -39.76 -11.46
N HIS A 1034 13.03 -40.54 -10.49
CA HIS A 1034 12.23 -41.46 -9.70
C HIS A 1034 12.41 -41.15 -8.22
N PHE A 1035 11.31 -40.83 -7.55
CA PHE A 1035 11.26 -40.53 -6.13
C PHE A 1035 10.37 -41.53 -5.41
N ALA A 1036 10.91 -42.21 -4.40
CA ALA A 1036 10.18 -43.06 -3.47
C ALA A 1036 10.26 -42.49 -2.05
N GLY A 1037 9.15 -41.98 -1.53
CA GLY A 1037 9.14 -41.24 -0.26
C GLY A 1037 7.81 -40.63 0.13
N HIS A 1038 7.82 -39.74 1.11
CA HIS A 1038 6.61 -39.01 1.52
C HIS A 1038 6.40 -37.74 0.70
N GLY A 1039 5.14 -37.48 0.34
CA GLY A 1039 4.66 -36.18 -0.12
C GLY A 1039 3.84 -35.52 0.97
N ARG A 1040 3.93 -34.19 1.11
CA ARG A 1040 3.11 -33.44 2.08
C ARG A 1040 2.32 -32.35 1.38
N LEU A 1041 1.00 -32.41 1.56
CA LEU A 1041 0.08 -31.38 1.10
C LEU A 1041 0.04 -30.20 2.07
N ASN A 1042 -0.07 -29.00 1.51
CA ASN A 1042 -0.45 -27.81 2.26
C ASN A 1042 -1.79 -27.31 1.73
N SER A 1043 -2.86 -27.51 2.51
CA SER A 1043 -4.23 -27.16 2.11
C SER A 1043 -4.47 -25.66 2.04
N MET A 1044 -3.75 -24.85 2.84
CA MET A 1044 -3.91 -23.40 2.86
C MET A 1044 -3.10 -22.71 1.75
N GLU A 1045 -1.98 -23.30 1.38
CA GLU A 1045 -1.09 -22.77 0.36
C GLU A 1045 -0.54 -23.91 -0.52
N PRO A 1046 -1.31 -24.37 -1.52
CA PRO A 1046 -0.96 -25.53 -2.35
C PRO A 1046 0.43 -25.46 -2.98
N SER A 1047 0.93 -24.27 -3.31
CA SER A 1047 2.30 -24.06 -3.83
C SER A 1047 3.43 -24.46 -2.86
N LYS A 1048 3.13 -24.57 -1.56
CA LYS A 1048 4.07 -25.06 -0.53
C LYS A 1048 3.96 -26.56 -0.27
N SER A 1049 3.10 -27.28 -0.98
CA SER A 1049 3.11 -28.75 -0.97
C SER A 1049 4.48 -29.24 -1.45
N CYS A 1050 5.03 -30.31 -0.87
CA CYS A 1050 6.43 -30.67 -1.04
C CYS A 1050 6.69 -32.17 -1.08
N LEU A 1051 7.84 -32.54 -1.65
CA LEU A 1051 8.47 -33.84 -1.44
C LEU A 1051 9.32 -33.77 -0.17
N CYS A 1052 9.13 -34.73 0.75
CA CYS A 1052 9.84 -34.76 2.03
C CYS A 1052 11.22 -35.40 1.86
N LEU A 1053 12.23 -34.57 1.64
CA LEU A 1053 13.66 -34.89 1.63
C LEU A 1053 14.30 -34.81 3.04
N GLU A 1054 15.59 -35.07 3.21
CA GLU A 1054 16.26 -34.97 4.53
C GLU A 1054 16.07 -33.60 5.20
N ASP A 1055 16.13 -32.52 4.42
CA ASP A 1055 16.05 -31.13 4.89
C ASP A 1055 14.63 -30.55 4.88
N TRP A 1056 13.59 -31.37 4.72
CA TRP A 1056 12.23 -30.86 4.45
C TRP A 1056 11.64 -29.96 5.55
N LYS A 1057 12.05 -30.13 6.82
CA LYS A 1057 11.56 -29.30 7.93
C LYS A 1057 12.09 -27.87 7.90
N THR A 1058 13.29 -27.66 7.38
CA THR A 1058 13.97 -26.37 7.34
C THR A 1058 14.02 -25.77 5.93
N ASN A 1059 14.07 -26.62 4.90
CA ASN A 1059 14.22 -26.24 3.50
C ASN A 1059 13.45 -27.22 2.57
N PRO A 1060 12.11 -27.24 2.60
CA PRO A 1060 11.30 -28.16 1.79
C PRO A 1060 11.48 -27.94 0.28
N LEU A 1061 11.47 -29.04 -0.48
CA LEU A 1061 11.36 -29.02 -1.95
C LEU A 1061 9.89 -28.92 -2.36
N THR A 1062 9.43 -27.70 -2.64
CA THR A 1062 8.02 -27.38 -2.85
C THR A 1062 7.60 -27.39 -4.33
N VAL A 1063 6.29 -27.41 -4.59
CA VAL A 1063 5.68 -27.16 -5.90
C VAL A 1063 6.20 -25.87 -6.53
N GLN A 1064 6.34 -24.81 -5.73
CA GLN A 1064 6.89 -23.53 -6.19
C GLN A 1064 8.34 -23.66 -6.65
N ASP A 1065 9.18 -24.38 -5.90
CA ASP A 1065 10.60 -24.56 -6.26
C ASP A 1065 10.76 -25.31 -7.59
N ILE A 1066 9.94 -26.35 -7.79
CA ILE A 1066 9.93 -27.14 -9.02
C ILE A 1066 9.49 -26.25 -10.19
N ARG A 1067 8.36 -25.56 -10.08
CA ARG A 1067 7.83 -24.66 -11.14
C ARG A 1067 8.79 -23.52 -11.50
N GLY A 1068 9.59 -23.06 -10.53
CA GLY A 1068 10.61 -22.02 -10.73
C GLY A 1068 11.75 -22.47 -11.66
N LYS A 1069 11.92 -23.78 -11.88
CA LYS A 1069 12.88 -24.29 -12.87
C LYS A 1069 12.28 -24.25 -14.28
N ASN A 1070 13.13 -24.03 -15.27
CA ASN A 1070 12.81 -24.22 -16.66
C ASN A 1070 13.71 -25.33 -17.23
N LEU A 1071 13.13 -26.51 -17.46
CA LEU A 1071 13.80 -27.67 -18.05
C LEU A 1071 13.41 -27.86 -19.52
N GLU A 1072 12.88 -26.84 -20.20
CA GLU A 1072 12.47 -26.92 -21.60
C GLU A 1072 13.63 -27.15 -22.57
N SER A 1073 14.80 -26.59 -22.26
CA SER A 1073 16.01 -26.86 -23.04
C SER A 1073 16.55 -28.26 -22.81
N THR A 1074 16.11 -28.95 -21.75
CA THR A 1074 16.63 -30.28 -21.37
C THR A 1074 15.65 -31.42 -21.60
N GLN A 1075 14.35 -31.12 -21.75
CA GLN A 1075 13.24 -32.02 -22.11
C GLN A 1075 13.31 -33.40 -21.43
N PRO A 1076 13.32 -33.45 -20.08
CA PRO A 1076 13.35 -34.72 -19.39
C PRO A 1076 12.12 -35.57 -19.73
N PHE A 1077 12.29 -36.88 -19.82
CA PHE A 1077 11.26 -37.78 -20.34
C PHE A 1077 10.22 -38.17 -19.28
N LEU A 1078 10.66 -38.61 -18.09
CA LEU A 1078 9.75 -39.17 -17.09
C LEU A 1078 10.08 -38.70 -15.67
N ALA A 1079 9.07 -38.21 -14.94
CA ALA A 1079 9.10 -38.09 -13.47
C ALA A 1079 8.15 -39.11 -12.84
N TYR A 1080 8.67 -40.09 -12.10
CA TYR A 1080 7.91 -41.10 -11.38
C TYR A 1080 7.92 -40.74 -9.88
N LEU A 1081 6.77 -40.30 -9.37
CA LEU A 1081 6.60 -39.82 -8.00
C LEU A 1081 5.85 -40.89 -7.17
N SER A 1082 6.60 -41.87 -6.67
CA SER A 1082 6.14 -42.86 -5.68
C SER A 1082 6.03 -42.22 -4.30
N ALA A 1083 5.05 -41.33 -4.17
CA ALA A 1083 4.73 -40.63 -2.95
C ALA A 1083 3.24 -40.34 -2.90
N CYS A 1084 2.66 -40.43 -1.70
CA CYS A 1084 1.21 -40.25 -1.49
C CYS A 1084 0.74 -38.85 -1.87
N ARG A 1085 -0.42 -38.78 -2.54
CA ARG A 1085 -1.16 -37.54 -2.86
C ARG A 1085 -0.37 -36.49 -3.64
N THR A 1086 0.55 -36.90 -4.51
CA THR A 1086 1.36 -35.99 -5.34
C THR A 1086 0.56 -35.31 -6.46
N GLY A 1087 -0.59 -35.87 -6.83
CA GLY A 1087 -1.48 -35.36 -7.88
C GLY A 1087 -2.67 -34.54 -7.39
N THR A 1088 -2.74 -34.21 -6.10
CA THR A 1088 -3.99 -33.69 -5.48
C THR A 1088 -3.82 -32.28 -4.93
N ASN A 1089 -4.85 -31.46 -5.12
CA ASN A 1089 -5.06 -30.20 -4.41
C ASN A 1089 -6.31 -30.30 -3.54
N MET A 1090 -6.20 -29.97 -2.25
CA MET A 1090 -7.34 -30.02 -1.32
C MET A 1090 -8.09 -28.68 -1.22
N GLU A 1091 -7.52 -27.57 -1.74
CA GLU A 1091 -8.23 -26.30 -1.81
C GLU A 1091 -9.16 -26.30 -3.03
N SER A 1092 -10.42 -26.65 -2.83
CA SER A 1092 -11.42 -26.80 -3.90
C SER A 1092 -11.54 -25.58 -4.83
N ARG A 1093 -11.30 -24.37 -4.31
CA ARG A 1093 -11.35 -23.12 -5.09
C ARG A 1093 -10.17 -22.92 -6.02
N LEU A 1094 -9.13 -23.76 -5.91
CA LEU A 1094 -7.91 -23.73 -6.72
C LEU A 1094 -7.68 -25.04 -7.48
N SER A 1095 -8.66 -25.95 -7.50
CA SER A 1095 -8.53 -27.25 -8.20
C SER A 1095 -8.20 -27.07 -9.68
N ASP A 1096 -8.84 -26.09 -10.34
CA ASP A 1096 -8.67 -25.82 -11.76
C ASP A 1096 -7.32 -25.19 -12.12
N GLU A 1097 -6.48 -24.83 -11.14
CA GLU A 1097 -5.16 -24.24 -11.36
C GLU A 1097 -4.02 -25.27 -11.46
N GLY A 1098 -4.28 -26.54 -11.12
CA GLY A 1098 -3.30 -27.61 -11.23
C GLY A 1098 -2.09 -27.48 -10.28
N ILE A 1099 -2.29 -26.84 -9.11
CA ILE A 1099 -1.21 -26.55 -8.15
C ILE A 1099 -0.89 -27.77 -7.28
N HIS A 1100 -0.25 -28.78 -7.87
CA HIS A 1100 0.21 -29.99 -7.19
C HIS A 1100 1.55 -30.48 -7.79
N LEU A 1101 2.20 -31.47 -7.17
CA LEU A 1101 3.55 -31.91 -7.55
C LEU A 1101 3.59 -32.50 -8.96
N VAL A 1102 2.61 -33.35 -9.32
CA VAL A 1102 2.52 -33.92 -10.67
C VAL A 1102 2.44 -32.82 -11.74
N GLY A 1103 1.57 -31.83 -11.55
CA GLY A 1103 1.44 -30.70 -12.45
C GLY A 1103 2.71 -29.85 -12.48
N ALA A 1104 3.37 -29.64 -11.33
CA ALA A 1104 4.62 -28.90 -11.25
C ALA A 1104 5.72 -29.51 -12.12
N PHE A 1105 5.94 -30.83 -12.05
CA PHE A 1105 6.95 -31.50 -12.86
C PHE A 1105 6.62 -31.44 -14.36
N HIS A 1106 5.35 -31.63 -14.74
CA HIS A 1106 4.92 -31.54 -16.13
C HIS A 1106 5.16 -30.14 -16.70
N LEU A 1107 4.71 -29.10 -15.98
CA LEU A 1107 4.92 -27.69 -16.35
C LEU A 1107 6.40 -27.28 -16.42
N THR A 1108 7.24 -27.91 -15.62
CA THR A 1108 8.68 -27.62 -15.54
C THR A 1108 9.43 -28.12 -16.78
N GLY A 1109 8.92 -29.15 -17.45
CA GLY A 1109 9.52 -29.68 -18.68
C GLY A 1109 9.43 -31.20 -18.85
N PHE A 1110 8.97 -31.95 -17.85
CA PHE A 1110 8.85 -33.40 -17.96
C PHE A 1110 7.73 -33.80 -18.93
N ARG A 1111 8.06 -34.63 -19.92
CA ARG A 1111 7.08 -35.14 -20.91
C ARG A 1111 6.00 -35.98 -20.25
N HIS A 1112 6.41 -36.92 -19.40
CA HIS A 1112 5.51 -37.77 -18.61
C HIS A 1112 5.77 -37.61 -17.12
N VAL A 1113 4.70 -37.68 -16.34
CA VAL A 1113 4.73 -37.66 -14.89
C VAL A 1113 3.74 -38.70 -14.36
N ILE A 1114 4.25 -39.62 -13.55
CA ILE A 1114 3.43 -40.59 -12.81
C ILE A 1114 3.39 -40.14 -11.37
N GLY A 1115 2.21 -40.13 -10.77
CA GLY A 1115 2.02 -39.81 -9.37
C GLY A 1115 0.79 -40.48 -8.80
N THR A 1116 0.33 -40.01 -7.65
CA THR A 1116 -0.82 -40.59 -6.95
C THR A 1116 -1.82 -39.51 -6.52
N LEU A 1117 -3.12 -39.76 -6.72
CA LEU A 1117 -4.20 -38.91 -6.22
C LEU A 1117 -4.44 -39.13 -4.72
N TRP A 1118 -4.36 -40.39 -4.27
CA TRP A 1118 -4.65 -40.80 -2.90
C TRP A 1118 -3.42 -41.41 -2.23
N GLU A 1119 -3.58 -41.95 -1.02
CA GLU A 1119 -2.51 -42.68 -0.35
C GLU A 1119 -2.21 -43.99 -1.09
N ALA A 1120 -0.93 -44.24 -1.34
CA ALA A 1120 -0.44 -45.46 -1.95
C ALA A 1120 0.25 -46.35 -0.92
N SER A 1121 0.14 -47.67 -1.12
CA SER A 1121 0.77 -48.66 -0.26
C SER A 1121 2.26 -48.80 -0.60
N ASP A 1122 3.14 -48.52 0.37
CA ASP A 1122 4.60 -48.62 0.25
C ASP A 1122 5.05 -49.96 -0.36
N ARG A 1123 4.43 -51.07 0.05
CA ARG A 1123 4.75 -52.40 -0.49
C ARG A 1123 4.38 -52.51 -1.97
N HIS A 1124 3.18 -52.06 -2.35
CA HIS A 1124 2.67 -52.22 -3.71
C HIS A 1124 3.28 -51.21 -4.68
N CYS A 1125 3.91 -50.13 -4.21
CA CYS A 1125 4.73 -49.25 -5.04
C CYS A 1125 5.82 -50.02 -5.80
N VAL A 1126 6.46 -51.01 -5.14
CA VAL A 1126 7.46 -51.88 -5.76
C VAL A 1126 6.86 -52.71 -6.89
N ASP A 1127 5.68 -53.31 -6.67
CA ASP A 1127 4.97 -54.10 -7.69
C ASP A 1127 4.64 -53.24 -8.93
N VAL A 1128 4.14 -52.02 -8.73
CA VAL A 1128 3.77 -51.11 -9.83
C VAL A 1128 5.00 -50.66 -10.60
N ALA A 1129 6.07 -50.26 -9.89
CA ALA A 1129 7.32 -49.85 -10.51
C ALA A 1129 7.98 -50.99 -11.33
N GLU A 1130 7.92 -52.23 -10.83
CA GLU A 1130 8.47 -53.40 -11.52
C GLU A 1130 7.80 -53.63 -12.88
N VAL A 1131 6.47 -53.65 -12.91
CA VAL A 1131 5.72 -53.86 -14.15
C VAL A 1131 5.92 -52.68 -15.09
N PHE A 1132 5.80 -51.45 -14.58
CA PHE A 1132 5.95 -50.24 -15.36
C PHE A 1132 7.31 -50.13 -16.06
N TYR A 1133 8.41 -50.22 -15.32
CA TYR A 1133 9.76 -50.15 -15.91
C TYR A 1133 10.09 -51.41 -16.71
N GLY A 1134 9.46 -52.55 -16.42
CA GLY A 1134 9.51 -53.75 -17.25
C GLY A 1134 8.95 -53.51 -18.65
N THR A 1135 7.77 -52.88 -18.76
CA THR A 1135 7.17 -52.54 -20.05
C THR A 1135 8.04 -51.54 -20.83
N LEU A 1136 8.57 -50.50 -20.17
CA LEU A 1136 9.50 -49.57 -20.81
C LEU A 1136 10.78 -50.25 -21.32
N ARG A 1137 11.25 -51.29 -20.63
CA ARG A 1137 12.41 -52.07 -21.04
C ARG A 1137 12.10 -52.89 -22.29
N ASP A 1138 10.92 -53.48 -22.34
CA ASP A 1138 10.54 -54.43 -23.39
C ASP A 1138 10.06 -53.72 -24.67
N GLU A 1139 9.39 -52.57 -24.54
CA GLU A 1139 8.81 -51.80 -25.66
C GLU A 1139 9.58 -50.50 -25.98
N GLY A 1140 10.62 -50.19 -25.22
CA GLY A 1140 11.38 -48.93 -25.31
C GLY A 1140 10.68 -47.77 -24.61
N MET A 1141 11.39 -46.65 -24.41
CA MET A 1141 10.84 -45.45 -23.77
C MET A 1141 10.08 -44.58 -24.80
N THR A 1142 8.82 -44.92 -25.04
CA THR A 1142 7.88 -44.21 -25.93
C THR A 1142 6.65 -43.72 -25.15
N ASP A 1143 5.90 -42.75 -25.66
CA ASP A 1143 4.68 -42.25 -24.98
C ASP A 1143 3.68 -43.38 -24.74
N MET A 1144 3.48 -44.23 -25.76
CA MET A 1144 2.57 -45.36 -25.69
C MET A 1144 3.02 -46.38 -24.63
N SER A 1145 4.31 -46.68 -24.54
CA SER A 1145 4.85 -47.61 -23.54
C SER A 1145 4.68 -47.12 -22.10
N VAL A 1146 4.68 -45.81 -21.86
CA VAL A 1146 4.42 -45.22 -20.54
C VAL A 1146 2.97 -45.45 -20.14
N CYS A 1147 2.02 -45.10 -21.02
CA CYS A 1147 0.60 -45.32 -20.79
C CYS A 1147 0.28 -46.80 -20.59
N LYS A 1148 0.81 -47.65 -21.48
CA LYS A 1148 0.61 -49.10 -21.45
C LYS A 1148 1.24 -49.76 -20.22
N GLY A 1149 2.47 -49.37 -19.87
CA GLY A 1149 3.18 -49.89 -18.71
C GLY A 1149 2.45 -49.59 -17.41
N LEU A 1150 1.91 -48.37 -17.26
CA LEU A 1150 1.11 -48.04 -16.09
C LEU A 1150 -0.19 -48.85 -16.10
N HIS A 1151 -0.91 -48.86 -17.22
CA HIS A 1151 -2.17 -49.60 -17.35
C HIS A 1151 -2.03 -51.10 -17.00
N GLN A 1152 -0.99 -51.76 -17.52
CA GLN A 1152 -0.67 -53.15 -17.22
C GLN A 1152 -0.37 -53.36 -15.73
N ALA A 1153 0.42 -52.47 -15.12
CA ALA A 1153 0.73 -52.52 -13.71
C ALA A 1153 -0.54 -52.43 -12.84
N LEU A 1154 -1.45 -51.52 -13.17
CA LEU A 1154 -2.71 -51.35 -12.42
C LEU A 1154 -3.65 -52.56 -12.59
N ARG A 1155 -3.78 -53.08 -13.81
CA ARG A 1155 -4.58 -54.30 -14.07
C ARG A 1155 -4.05 -55.49 -13.30
N GLN A 1156 -2.74 -55.73 -13.36
CA GLN A 1156 -2.12 -56.85 -12.66
C GLN A 1156 -2.29 -56.73 -11.14
N LEU A 1157 -2.15 -55.52 -10.60
CA LEU A 1157 -2.31 -55.29 -9.16
C LEU A 1157 -3.77 -55.46 -8.69
N ARG A 1158 -4.75 -55.01 -9.49
CA ARG A 1158 -6.19 -55.28 -9.29
C ARG A 1158 -6.48 -56.78 -9.28
N ASP A 1159 -6.00 -57.49 -10.29
CA ASP A 1159 -6.35 -58.90 -10.52
C ASP A 1159 -5.65 -59.84 -9.52
N LYS A 1160 -4.42 -59.52 -9.08
CA LYS A 1160 -3.75 -60.20 -7.93
C LYS A 1160 -4.62 -60.17 -6.66
N GLY A 1161 -5.40 -59.11 -6.46
CA GLY A 1161 -6.35 -58.98 -5.34
C GLY A 1161 -7.54 -59.94 -5.47
N ARG A 1162 -8.12 -60.06 -6.67
CA ARG A 1162 -9.24 -60.97 -6.99
C ARG A 1162 -8.87 -62.46 -6.92
N ALA A 1163 -7.61 -62.81 -7.16
CA ALA A 1163 -7.14 -64.19 -7.06
C ALA A 1163 -7.01 -64.69 -5.61
N LYS A 1164 -6.71 -63.80 -4.65
CA LYS A 1164 -6.61 -64.16 -3.22
C LYS A 1164 -7.97 -64.37 -2.55
N SER A 1165 -9.01 -63.66 -2.96
CA SER A 1165 -10.37 -63.83 -2.41
C SER A 1165 -11.01 -65.16 -2.83
N LYS A 1166 -10.69 -65.67 -4.03
CA LYS A 1166 -11.13 -67.00 -4.51
C LYS A 1166 -10.46 -68.19 -3.80
N GLY A 1167 -9.39 -67.95 -3.03
CA GLY A 1167 -8.56 -69.00 -2.41
C GLY A 1167 -9.04 -69.52 -1.05
N ILE A 1168 -10.09 -68.95 -0.45
CA ILE A 1168 -10.66 -69.41 0.83
C ILE A 1168 -12.06 -69.98 0.57
N ARG A 1169 -12.09 -71.20 0.01
CA ARG A 1169 -13.22 -72.11 0.20
C ARG A 1169 -12.69 -73.27 1.03
N ASP A 1170 -12.77 -73.13 2.34
CA ASP A 1170 -12.80 -74.27 3.23
C ASP A 1170 -14.20 -74.37 3.83
N ILE A 1171 -14.71 -75.59 3.82
CA ILE A 1171 -16.10 -75.97 4.04
C ILE A 1171 -16.50 -75.65 5.49
N THR A 1172 -17.45 -74.73 5.71
CA THR A 1172 -18.57 -74.87 6.67
C THR A 1172 -19.48 -73.63 6.69
N ALA A 1173 -20.76 -73.91 6.93
CA ALA A 1173 -21.86 -73.00 7.27
C ALA A 1173 -22.46 -72.14 6.14
N VAL A 1174 -23.62 -72.61 5.68
CA VAL A 1174 -24.67 -71.82 5.04
C VAL A 1174 -25.11 -70.73 6.02
N SER A 1175 -24.83 -69.47 5.70
CA SER A 1175 -25.64 -68.33 6.13
C SER A 1175 -25.78 -67.40 4.95
N GLU A 1176 -27.02 -67.05 4.62
CA GLU A 1176 -27.42 -65.97 3.73
C GLU A 1176 -26.83 -64.65 4.24
N GLU A 1177 -25.57 -64.35 3.91
CA GLU A 1177 -25.06 -62.98 3.91
C GLU A 1177 -25.08 -62.48 2.46
N GLU A 1178 -25.83 -61.40 2.25
CA GLU A 1178 -25.92 -60.62 1.03
C GLU A 1178 -24.57 -60.46 0.34
N ASP A 1179 -24.57 -60.61 -0.99
CA ASP A 1179 -23.47 -60.34 -1.93
C ASP A 1179 -22.77 -59.00 -1.63
N LYS A 1180 -21.72 -59.03 -0.80
CA LYS A 1180 -20.85 -57.86 -0.58
C LYS A 1180 -19.90 -57.76 -1.79
N PRO A 1181 -19.77 -56.59 -2.45
CA PRO A 1181 -18.89 -56.44 -3.61
C PRO A 1181 -17.42 -56.65 -3.21
N ASP A 1182 -16.76 -57.63 -3.84
CA ASP A 1182 -15.32 -57.89 -3.68
C ASP A 1182 -14.50 -56.91 -4.53
N LEU A 1183 -14.13 -55.77 -3.93
CA LEU A 1183 -13.24 -54.78 -4.54
C LEU A 1183 -11.81 -55.29 -4.78
N GLY A 1184 -11.43 -56.46 -4.27
CA GLY A 1184 -10.07 -56.98 -4.36
C GLY A 1184 -9.05 -56.05 -3.69
N ASN A 1185 -7.90 -55.85 -4.35
CA ASN A 1185 -6.88 -54.90 -3.92
C ASN A 1185 -7.26 -53.50 -4.42
N THR A 1186 -7.31 -52.49 -3.54
CA THR A 1186 -7.62 -51.09 -3.90
C THR A 1186 -6.37 -50.24 -4.11
N ASP A 1187 -5.18 -50.78 -3.84
CA ASP A 1187 -3.93 -50.02 -3.81
C ASP A 1187 -3.44 -49.57 -5.21
N TRP A 1188 -4.09 -50.02 -6.29
CA TRP A 1188 -3.80 -49.60 -7.67
C TRP A 1188 -4.56 -48.32 -8.07
N MET A 1189 -5.68 -48.01 -7.44
CA MET A 1189 -6.54 -46.87 -7.80
C MET A 1189 -5.88 -45.48 -7.66
N PRO A 1190 -4.92 -45.24 -6.75
CA PRO A 1190 -4.32 -43.92 -6.61
C PRO A 1190 -3.48 -43.48 -7.81
N TYR A 1191 -2.91 -44.40 -8.57
CA TYR A 1191 -1.89 -44.08 -9.57
C TYR A 1191 -2.45 -43.41 -10.81
N ILE A 1192 -1.79 -42.36 -11.27
CA ILE A 1192 -2.21 -41.57 -12.41
C ILE A 1192 -1.02 -41.19 -13.29
N HIS A 1193 -1.27 -41.10 -14.59
CA HIS A 1193 -0.32 -40.58 -15.57
C HIS A 1193 -0.78 -39.21 -16.07
N PHE A 1194 0.12 -38.23 -16.04
CA PHE A 1194 0.01 -36.94 -16.73
C PHE A 1194 1.12 -36.86 -17.78
N GLY A 1195 0.83 -36.47 -19.01
CA GLY A 1195 1.85 -36.35 -20.04
C GLY A 1195 1.29 -35.96 -21.40
N CYS A 1196 2.03 -36.17 -22.47
CA CYS A 1196 1.59 -35.90 -23.85
C CYS A 1196 1.81 -37.09 -24.76
#